data_AF-A0A3P6CR05-F1
#
_entry.id   AF-A0A3P6CR05-F1
#
_cell.length_a   1.000
_cell.length_b   1.000
_cell.length_c   1.000
_cell.angle_alpha   90.00
_cell.angle_beta   90.00
_cell.angle_gamma   90.00
#
_symmetry.space_group_name_H-M   'P 1'
#
loop_
_entity.id
_entity.type
_entity.pdbx_description
1 polymer ?
#
loop_
_entity_poly.entity_id
_entity_poly.type
_entity_poly.pdbx_seq_one_letter_code
_entity_poly.pdbx_strand_id
1 'polypeptide(L)'
;MACMKLGSKSDSFKRQGQDWFCTTGLPSDIIIEVGEVSFHLHKFPLLSRSGVMERRIAEASKEGDDKCLIQISDFPGGDKTFELVAKFCYGVKLELTASNVVCLRCAAKHLEMTEEYGEGNLISQTGKFFNQVVFKSWKYSIKALQCCDEVLKYADEFNITKKCIESLAMRALADPNSFVEHGGGPMQSPGGSVLWNGISTGARREDTSSDWWYEDASMLSFALFKRLITLMDSRGIREDIVAGSITYYTRKYLPVLKRRHSGSSSITPLSSGSSVLLSEEEQKHLLEEIQELDLPCMQKGLLPTKFFVDMLIIAKILKASPSCIENLEKRIGMQLDKATLEDLVMPSFSHTMETLYDVDSVQRILDQFLCMDQTMPSSCSSVEDGNLNGSSQSMTAVAKLIDGYLAEVAPDVNLKFAKFQALAASVPEYARLLDDGLYRAIDIYLKHHPWLAETEREDLCRLLDCQKLSTEACTHAAQNERLPLRIIVQVLFIEQLQLKASVAECLPVLGSLDGRSRKLGSDGFSGESTKGAWETAVRENQDLKVGMDKMRMRVCELEKECSKMRQEIEKLDKTTKGGGALGSGSKTWENVSKKLGFGMKLKSHQMDSAQKVSSLKSNNENVKIEKLKDVKERQGKY
;
A
#
# COMPACT_ATOMS: atom_id res chain seq x y z
N MET A 1 -3.21 33.77 -14.33
CA MET A 1 -2.74 32.81 -15.35
C MET A 1 -1.75 33.51 -16.25
N ALA A 2 -0.59 32.91 -16.53
CA ALA A 2 0.35 33.47 -17.50
C ALA A 2 -0.30 33.43 -18.88
N CYS A 3 -0.33 34.58 -19.54
CA CYS A 3 -0.86 34.73 -20.89
C CYS A 3 0.05 35.66 -21.69
N MET A 4 0.07 35.47 -23.01
CA MET A 4 0.75 36.37 -23.93
C MET A 4 -0.29 37.02 -24.83
N LYS A 5 -0.37 38.35 -24.78
CA LYS A 5 -1.34 39.13 -25.56
C LYS A 5 -0.79 39.41 -26.95
N LEU A 6 -1.60 39.16 -27.96
CA LEU A 6 -1.33 39.41 -29.37
C LEU A 6 -2.38 40.38 -29.91
N GLY A 7 -2.05 41.11 -30.97
CA GLY A 7 -2.96 42.04 -31.64
C GLY A 7 -3.23 43.33 -30.85
N SER A 8 -3.86 44.29 -31.51
CA SER A 8 -4.14 45.62 -30.95
C SER A 8 -5.58 46.10 -31.20
N LYS A 9 -6.28 45.52 -32.19
CA LYS A 9 -7.63 45.91 -32.56
C LYS A 9 -8.69 45.31 -31.62
N SER A 10 -9.81 46.00 -31.46
CA SER A 10 -10.98 45.48 -30.73
C SER A 10 -11.61 44.31 -31.47
N ASP A 11 -12.40 43.49 -30.77
CA ASP A 11 -13.10 42.37 -31.39
C ASP A 11 -14.17 42.88 -32.37
N SER A 12 -14.00 42.52 -33.64
CA SER A 12 -14.89 42.86 -34.75
C SER A 12 -15.68 41.65 -35.26
N PHE A 13 -15.57 40.49 -34.59
CA PHE A 13 -16.28 39.27 -34.97
C PHE A 13 -17.62 39.18 -34.26
N LYS A 14 -18.68 38.86 -35.01
CA LYS A 14 -20.03 38.65 -34.48
C LYS A 14 -20.56 37.30 -34.95
N ARG A 15 -21.07 36.51 -34.01
CA ARG A 15 -21.70 35.22 -34.29
C ARG A 15 -23.21 35.39 -34.47
N GLN A 16 -23.76 34.81 -35.53
CA GLN A 16 -25.19 34.70 -35.81
C GLN A 16 -25.49 33.24 -36.15
N GLY A 17 -25.98 32.46 -35.18
CA GLY A 17 -26.18 31.02 -35.36
C GLY A 17 -24.86 30.26 -35.59
N GLN A 18 -24.76 29.59 -36.73
CA GLN A 18 -23.57 28.87 -37.21
C GLN A 18 -22.62 29.76 -38.04
N ASP A 19 -22.97 31.03 -38.25
CA ASP A 19 -22.17 31.93 -39.09
C ASP A 19 -21.43 32.99 -38.25
N TRP A 20 -20.17 33.21 -38.59
CA TRP A 20 -19.32 34.27 -38.05
C TRP A 20 -19.11 35.35 -39.09
N PHE A 21 -19.38 36.60 -38.71
CA PHE A 21 -19.19 37.77 -39.56
C PHE A 21 -18.12 38.69 -38.98
N CYS A 22 -17.18 39.12 -39.82
CA CYS A 22 -16.24 40.17 -39.46
C CYS A 22 -16.78 41.55 -39.89
N THR A 23 -17.18 42.39 -38.93
CA THR A 23 -17.74 43.72 -39.23
C THR A 23 -16.64 44.77 -39.36
N THR A 24 -15.94 44.77 -40.49
CA THR A 24 -14.95 45.79 -40.88
C THR A 24 -15.57 46.99 -41.61
N GLY A 25 -16.88 46.95 -41.87
CA GLY A 25 -17.59 47.96 -42.67
C GLY A 25 -17.62 47.67 -44.18
N LEU A 26 -16.98 46.59 -44.62
CA LEU A 26 -17.00 46.10 -45.99
C LEU A 26 -17.78 44.76 -46.08
N PRO A 27 -18.37 44.43 -47.24
CA PRO A 27 -18.96 43.11 -47.45
C PRO A 27 -17.86 42.04 -47.50
N SER A 28 -18.14 40.85 -46.95
CA SER A 28 -17.26 39.69 -47.02
C SER A 28 -17.07 39.22 -48.46
N ASP A 29 -15.83 38.94 -48.86
CA ASP A 29 -15.45 38.49 -50.21
C ASP A 29 -14.99 37.01 -50.24
N ILE A 30 -15.03 36.32 -49.09
CA ILE A 30 -14.69 34.92 -48.91
C ILE A 30 -15.52 34.28 -47.79
N ILE A 31 -15.90 33.02 -47.96
CA ILE A 31 -16.54 32.20 -46.94
C ILE A 31 -15.65 30.99 -46.69
N ILE A 32 -15.31 30.75 -45.42
CA ILE A 32 -14.56 29.56 -45.01
C ILE A 32 -15.43 28.69 -44.13
N GLU A 33 -15.69 27.47 -44.54
CA GLU A 33 -16.46 26.49 -43.77
C GLU A 33 -15.51 25.57 -43.01
N VAL A 34 -15.64 25.54 -41.68
CA VAL A 34 -14.91 24.63 -40.78
C VAL A 34 -15.91 23.81 -39.98
N GLY A 35 -16.06 22.54 -40.34
CA GLY A 35 -17.13 21.70 -39.79
C GLY A 35 -18.51 22.26 -40.14
N GLU A 36 -19.32 22.55 -39.13
CA GLU A 36 -20.68 23.11 -39.29
C GLU A 36 -20.74 24.63 -39.18
N VAL A 37 -19.58 25.31 -39.18
CA VAL A 37 -19.49 26.75 -38.93
C VAL A 37 -18.92 27.48 -40.14
N SER A 38 -19.62 28.51 -40.59
CA SER A 38 -19.21 29.34 -41.73
C SER A 38 -18.60 30.65 -41.25
N PHE A 39 -17.45 31.01 -41.80
CA PHE A 39 -16.75 32.26 -41.49
C PHE A 39 -16.79 33.19 -42.71
N HIS A 40 -17.58 34.26 -42.61
CA HIS A 40 -17.67 35.33 -43.59
C HIS A 40 -16.55 36.34 -43.36
N LEU A 41 -15.48 36.22 -44.16
CA LEU A 41 -14.22 36.92 -43.97
C LEU A 41 -13.85 37.75 -45.20
N HIS A 42 -12.61 38.22 -45.20
CA HIS A 42 -12.00 39.03 -46.24
C HIS A 42 -10.70 38.35 -46.69
N LYS A 43 -10.43 38.28 -48.00
CA LYS A 43 -9.26 37.59 -48.57
C LYS A 43 -7.95 38.15 -48.02
N PHE A 44 -7.79 39.48 -48.05
CA PHE A 44 -6.50 40.12 -47.75
C PHE A 44 -5.90 39.78 -46.37
N PRO A 45 -6.64 39.87 -45.23
CA PRO A 45 -6.13 39.45 -43.93
C PRO A 45 -5.58 38.01 -43.91
N LEU A 46 -6.22 37.08 -44.60
CA LEU A 46 -5.84 35.68 -44.64
C LEU A 46 -4.61 35.44 -45.52
N LEU A 47 -4.61 36.02 -46.74
CA LEU A 47 -3.49 35.98 -47.69
C LEU A 47 -2.21 36.52 -47.06
N SER A 48 -2.34 37.59 -46.27
CA SER A 48 -1.19 38.24 -45.64
C SER A 48 -0.55 37.42 -44.52
N ARG A 49 -1.12 36.27 -44.13
CA ARG A 49 -0.69 35.49 -42.95
C ARG A 49 -0.61 33.97 -43.16
N SER A 50 -1.16 33.41 -44.24
CA SER A 50 -1.20 31.96 -44.46
C SER A 50 -0.93 31.59 -45.91
N GLY A 51 0.10 30.76 -46.11
CA GLY A 51 0.44 30.21 -47.43
C GLY A 51 -0.57 29.21 -47.97
N VAL A 52 -1.23 28.45 -47.08
CA VAL A 52 -2.33 27.56 -47.48
C VAL A 52 -3.52 28.37 -47.99
N MET A 53 -3.91 29.43 -47.28
CA MET A 53 -5.00 30.30 -47.72
C MET A 53 -4.68 30.99 -49.04
N GLU A 54 -3.43 31.43 -49.23
CA GLU A 54 -2.97 31.97 -50.52
C GLU A 54 -3.19 31.00 -51.68
N ARG A 55 -2.74 29.75 -51.53
CA ARG A 55 -2.93 28.72 -52.57
C ARG A 55 -4.40 28.40 -52.80
N ARG A 56 -5.18 28.17 -51.75
CA ARG A 56 -6.59 27.81 -51.85
C ARG A 56 -7.45 28.93 -52.47
N ILE A 57 -7.19 30.19 -52.11
CA ILE A 57 -7.90 31.34 -52.70
C ILE A 57 -7.52 31.50 -54.19
N ALA A 58 -6.26 31.27 -54.55
CA ALA A 58 -5.80 31.31 -55.93
C ALA A 58 -6.39 30.19 -56.79
N GLU A 59 -6.60 28.99 -56.22
CA GLU A 59 -7.29 27.87 -56.86
C GLU A 59 -8.77 28.21 -57.09
N ALA A 60 -9.49 28.63 -56.05
CA ALA A 60 -10.91 28.98 -56.15
C ALA A 60 -11.18 30.14 -57.13
N SER A 61 -10.27 31.10 -57.24
CA SER A 61 -10.40 32.22 -58.17
C SER A 61 -10.28 31.80 -59.65
N LYS A 62 -9.69 30.64 -59.95
CA LYS A 62 -9.60 30.10 -61.32
C LYS A 62 -10.88 29.38 -61.76
N GLU A 63 -11.69 28.93 -60.81
CA GLU A 63 -12.91 28.15 -61.06
C GLU A 63 -14.13 29.02 -61.38
N GLY A 64 -14.00 30.36 -61.31
CA GLY A 64 -15.00 31.30 -61.80
C GLY A 64 -16.19 31.56 -60.88
N ASP A 65 -16.09 31.23 -59.58
CA ASP A 65 -17.15 31.44 -58.61
C ASP A 65 -17.16 32.88 -58.04
N ASP A 66 -18.31 33.54 -58.09
CA ASP A 66 -18.51 34.93 -57.61
C ASP A 66 -18.38 35.03 -56.08
N LYS A 67 -18.50 33.90 -55.36
CA LYS A 67 -18.25 33.82 -53.91
C LYS A 67 -17.20 32.75 -53.64
N CYS A 68 -15.99 33.17 -53.28
CA CYS A 68 -14.89 32.27 -52.93
C CYS A 68 -15.27 31.45 -51.68
N LEU A 69 -15.74 30.23 -51.86
CA LEU A 69 -16.08 29.28 -50.79
C LEU A 69 -14.94 28.28 -50.61
N ILE A 70 -14.41 28.17 -49.39
CA ILE A 70 -13.35 27.21 -49.05
C ILE A 70 -13.83 26.33 -47.91
N GLN A 71 -13.90 25.02 -48.14
CA GLN A 71 -14.28 24.05 -47.13
C GLN A 71 -13.04 23.36 -46.53
N ILE A 72 -12.97 23.33 -45.19
CA ILE A 72 -11.91 22.67 -44.43
C ILE A 72 -12.56 21.69 -43.46
N SER A 73 -12.52 20.40 -43.81
CA SER A 73 -13.22 19.34 -43.09
C SER A 73 -12.51 18.86 -41.82
N ASP A 74 -11.17 18.80 -41.80
CA ASP A 74 -10.38 18.33 -40.64
C ASP A 74 -9.40 19.42 -40.15
N PHE A 75 -9.94 20.48 -39.55
CA PHE A 75 -9.11 21.57 -39.02
C PHE A 75 -8.62 21.27 -37.59
N PRO A 76 -7.31 21.39 -37.29
CA PRO A 76 -6.79 21.14 -35.95
C PRO A 76 -7.47 22.03 -34.87
N GLY A 77 -8.17 21.39 -33.94
CA GLY A 77 -8.89 22.07 -32.86
C GLY A 77 -10.20 22.74 -33.28
N GLY A 78 -10.70 22.42 -34.48
CA GLY A 78 -12.03 22.77 -34.96
C GLY A 78 -12.28 24.27 -35.20
N ASP A 79 -13.56 24.61 -35.32
CA ASP A 79 -14.09 25.95 -35.56
C ASP A 79 -13.61 26.97 -34.52
N LYS A 80 -13.58 26.59 -33.25
CA LYS A 80 -13.11 27.46 -32.15
C LYS A 80 -11.65 27.87 -32.32
N THR A 81 -10.80 26.95 -32.76
CA THR A 81 -9.39 27.27 -33.02
C THR A 81 -9.26 28.14 -34.26
N PHE A 82 -10.05 27.86 -35.31
CA PHE A 82 -10.09 28.68 -36.51
C PHE A 82 -10.53 30.12 -36.23
N GLU A 83 -11.51 30.33 -35.34
CA GLU A 83 -11.93 31.67 -34.90
C GLU A 83 -10.74 32.48 -34.37
N LEU A 84 -9.92 31.88 -33.51
CA LEU A 84 -8.74 32.53 -32.94
C LEU A 84 -7.66 32.80 -34.00
N VAL A 85 -7.49 31.88 -34.95
CA VAL A 85 -6.60 32.09 -36.11
C VAL A 85 -7.09 33.25 -36.98
N ALA A 86 -8.39 33.31 -37.28
CA ALA A 86 -8.99 34.40 -38.03
C ALA A 86 -8.79 35.73 -37.28
N LYS A 87 -9.08 35.79 -35.98
CA LYS A 87 -8.82 36.96 -35.13
C LYS A 87 -7.35 37.41 -35.22
N PHE A 88 -6.41 36.47 -35.18
CA PHE A 88 -4.98 36.76 -35.36
C PHE A 88 -4.70 37.40 -36.73
N CYS A 89 -5.23 36.84 -37.83
CA CYS A 89 -5.06 37.37 -39.18
C CYS A 89 -5.56 38.82 -39.31
N TYR A 90 -6.62 39.18 -38.59
CA TYR A 90 -7.17 40.54 -38.57
C TYR A 90 -6.43 41.51 -37.63
N GLY A 91 -5.51 41.00 -36.80
CA GLY A 91 -4.82 41.78 -35.76
C GLY A 91 -5.71 42.12 -34.56
N VAL A 92 -6.79 41.35 -34.35
CA VAL A 92 -7.67 41.46 -33.19
C VAL A 92 -6.93 40.98 -31.94
N LYS A 93 -7.23 41.61 -30.80
CA LYS A 93 -6.68 41.20 -29.50
C LYS A 93 -7.00 39.73 -29.22
N LEU A 94 -5.95 38.95 -29.01
CA LEU A 94 -6.00 37.51 -28.72
C LEU A 94 -5.05 37.21 -27.55
N GLU A 95 -5.44 36.31 -26.65
CA GLU A 95 -4.59 35.86 -25.55
C GLU A 95 -4.14 34.41 -25.77
N LEU A 96 -2.84 34.19 -25.87
CA LEU A 96 -2.25 32.85 -25.83
C LEU A 96 -2.19 32.36 -24.38
N THR A 97 -2.68 31.15 -24.15
CA THR A 97 -2.73 30.48 -22.85
C THR A 97 -2.32 29.02 -23.00
N ALA A 98 -2.00 28.34 -21.89
CA ALA A 98 -1.70 26.90 -21.92
C ALA A 98 -2.86 26.04 -22.46
N SER A 99 -4.10 26.53 -22.38
CA SER A 99 -5.29 25.81 -22.82
C SER A 99 -5.60 25.92 -24.32
N ASN A 100 -5.01 26.90 -25.03
CA ASN A 100 -5.30 27.11 -26.47
C ASN A 100 -4.05 27.04 -27.36
N VAL A 101 -2.85 27.19 -26.79
CA VAL A 101 -1.62 27.30 -27.58
C VAL A 101 -1.31 26.03 -28.39
N VAL A 102 -1.71 24.86 -27.91
CA VAL A 102 -1.49 23.58 -28.61
C VAL A 102 -2.30 23.54 -29.91
N CYS A 103 -3.61 23.74 -29.83
CA CYS A 103 -4.48 23.78 -30.99
C CYS A 103 -4.06 24.89 -31.96
N LEU A 104 -3.76 26.09 -31.46
CA LEU A 104 -3.25 27.21 -32.26
C LEU A 104 -1.93 26.88 -32.96
N ARG A 105 -1.01 26.16 -32.31
CA ARG A 105 0.26 25.75 -32.90
C ARG A 105 0.06 24.74 -34.01
N CYS A 106 -0.80 23.75 -33.80
CA CYS A 106 -1.15 22.75 -34.81
C CYS A 106 -1.83 23.41 -36.01
N ALA A 107 -2.83 24.27 -35.76
CA ALA A 107 -3.54 25.03 -36.78
C ALA A 107 -2.61 25.95 -37.58
N ALA A 108 -1.73 26.70 -36.90
CA ALA A 108 -0.77 27.60 -37.54
C ALA A 108 0.20 26.86 -38.46
N LYS A 109 0.65 25.66 -38.04
CA LYS A 109 1.49 24.80 -38.87
C LYS A 109 0.72 24.24 -40.06
N HIS A 110 -0.50 23.75 -39.82
CA HIS A 110 -1.39 23.25 -40.88
C HIS A 110 -1.68 24.32 -41.95
N LEU A 111 -1.78 25.59 -41.55
CA LEU A 111 -2.02 26.73 -42.44
C LEU A 111 -0.74 27.39 -42.98
N GLU A 112 0.45 26.85 -42.69
CA GLU A 112 1.74 27.41 -43.09
C GLU A 112 1.90 28.90 -42.71
N MET A 113 1.50 29.26 -41.48
CA MET A 113 1.59 30.63 -40.96
C MET A 113 3.01 30.96 -40.48
N THR A 114 3.95 30.96 -41.43
CA THR A 114 5.39 31.19 -41.24
C THR A 114 5.75 32.68 -41.31
N GLU A 115 6.98 33.02 -40.97
CA GLU A 115 7.51 34.40 -41.09
C GLU A 115 7.59 34.89 -42.55
N GLU A 116 7.53 33.99 -43.54
CA GLU A 116 7.47 34.34 -44.97
C GLU A 116 6.18 35.11 -45.29
N TYR A 117 5.10 34.79 -44.57
CA TYR A 117 3.79 35.44 -44.65
C TYR A 117 3.63 36.51 -43.56
N GLY A 118 4.70 37.25 -43.25
CA GLY A 118 4.65 38.43 -42.40
C GLY A 118 5.27 38.25 -41.02
N GLU A 119 5.91 39.30 -40.54
CA GLU A 119 6.70 39.28 -39.30
C GLU A 119 5.85 38.93 -38.07
N GLY A 120 6.43 38.11 -37.20
CA GLY A 120 5.84 37.70 -35.94
C GLY A 120 4.59 36.84 -36.14
N ASN A 121 4.58 35.98 -37.17
CA ASN A 121 3.44 35.14 -37.50
C ASN A 121 3.14 34.09 -36.41
N LEU A 122 1.97 33.45 -36.49
CA LEU A 122 1.41 32.65 -35.41
C LEU A 122 2.29 31.45 -35.01
N ILE A 123 3.02 30.84 -35.95
CA ILE A 123 4.03 29.83 -35.62
C ILE A 123 5.11 30.46 -34.71
N SER A 124 5.71 31.58 -35.06
CA SER A 124 6.75 32.19 -34.21
C SER A 124 6.23 32.59 -32.83
N GLN A 125 5.03 33.18 -32.75
CA GLN A 125 4.42 33.61 -31.48
C GLN A 125 4.10 32.42 -30.56
N THR A 126 3.46 31.38 -31.08
CA THR A 126 3.17 30.17 -30.31
C THR A 126 4.46 29.48 -29.87
N GLY A 127 5.50 29.45 -30.70
CA GLY A 127 6.81 28.91 -30.35
C GLY A 127 7.51 29.67 -29.21
N LYS A 128 7.45 31.01 -29.24
CA LYS A 128 7.96 31.86 -28.15
C LYS A 128 7.22 31.58 -26.86
N PHE A 129 5.88 31.48 -26.89
CA PHE A 129 5.08 31.17 -25.71
C PHE A 129 5.42 29.79 -25.12
N PHE A 130 5.58 28.76 -25.97
CA PHE A 130 6.02 27.44 -25.52
C PHE A 130 7.36 27.48 -24.78
N ASN A 131 8.37 28.11 -25.37
CA ASN A 131 9.73 28.15 -24.82
C ASN A 131 9.86 29.04 -23.58
N GLN A 132 9.10 30.14 -23.52
CA GLN A 132 9.22 31.13 -22.46
C GLN A 132 8.28 30.88 -21.27
N VAL A 133 7.12 30.25 -21.51
CA VAL A 133 6.06 30.08 -20.49
C VAL A 133 5.76 28.62 -20.24
N VAL A 134 5.37 27.86 -21.27
CA VAL A 134 4.87 26.48 -21.10
C VAL A 134 5.98 25.57 -20.56
N PHE A 135 7.08 25.43 -21.30
CA PHE A 135 8.16 24.50 -20.93
C PHE A 135 8.93 24.91 -19.66
N LYS A 136 8.70 26.14 -19.18
CA LYS A 136 9.28 26.66 -17.93
C LYS A 136 8.38 26.49 -16.71
N SER A 137 7.18 25.93 -16.85
CA SER A 137 6.24 25.72 -15.76
C SER A 137 5.65 24.32 -15.80
N TRP A 138 5.71 23.62 -14.67
CA TRP A 138 5.11 22.29 -14.52
C TRP A 138 3.62 22.33 -14.86
N LYS A 139 2.88 23.24 -14.20
CA LYS A 139 1.44 23.41 -14.36
C LYS A 139 1.03 23.70 -15.80
N TYR A 140 1.76 24.58 -16.50
CA TYR A 140 1.43 24.90 -17.89
C TYR A 140 1.83 23.78 -18.85
N SER A 141 2.93 23.05 -18.61
CA SER A 141 3.29 21.86 -19.39
C SER A 141 2.25 20.74 -19.23
N ILE A 142 1.75 20.48 -18.02
CA ILE A 142 0.64 19.52 -17.80
C ILE A 142 -0.60 19.98 -18.55
N LYS A 143 -0.98 21.26 -18.43
CA LYS A 143 -2.18 21.76 -19.10
C LYS A 143 -2.08 21.70 -20.63
N ALA A 144 -0.92 22.04 -21.19
CA ALA A 144 -0.66 21.89 -22.62
C ALA A 144 -0.71 20.42 -23.05
N LEU A 145 -0.14 19.51 -22.25
CA LEU A 145 -0.17 18.08 -22.55
C LEU A 145 -1.61 17.54 -22.58
N GLN A 146 -2.49 17.97 -21.65
CA GLN A 146 -3.93 17.64 -21.71
C GLN A 146 -4.60 18.11 -23.00
N CYS A 147 -4.29 19.33 -23.47
CA CYS A 147 -4.82 19.85 -24.72
C CYS A 147 -4.28 19.13 -25.96
N CYS A 148 -3.25 18.29 -25.83
CA CYS A 148 -2.79 17.45 -26.93
C CYS A 148 -3.78 16.32 -27.25
N ASP A 149 -4.61 15.87 -26.30
CA ASP A 149 -5.59 14.80 -26.55
C ASP A 149 -6.59 15.18 -27.66
N GLU A 150 -6.99 16.47 -27.73
CA GLU A 150 -7.93 16.97 -28.76
C GLU A 150 -7.35 16.97 -30.18
N VAL A 151 -6.02 17.06 -30.32
CA VAL A 151 -5.31 17.20 -31.60
C VAL A 151 -4.12 16.24 -31.70
N LEU A 152 -4.24 15.05 -31.11
CA LEU A 152 -3.10 14.16 -30.83
C LEU A 152 -2.28 13.83 -32.08
N LYS A 153 -2.96 13.56 -33.22
CA LYS A 153 -2.31 13.30 -34.52
C LYS A 153 -1.37 14.43 -34.92
N TYR A 154 -1.88 15.66 -34.96
CA TYR A 154 -1.10 16.86 -35.31
C TYR A 154 -0.05 17.18 -34.25
N ALA A 155 -0.37 17.00 -32.96
CA ALA A 155 0.55 17.28 -31.86
C ALA A 155 1.77 16.35 -31.90
N ASP A 156 1.60 15.07 -32.24
CA ASP A 156 2.69 14.12 -32.39
C ASP A 156 3.51 14.36 -33.66
N GLU A 157 2.86 14.59 -34.82
CA GLU A 157 3.55 14.96 -36.07
C GLU A 157 4.46 16.18 -35.87
N PHE A 158 3.97 17.18 -35.13
CA PHE A 158 4.71 18.41 -34.85
C PHE A 158 5.60 18.35 -33.61
N ASN A 159 5.73 17.18 -32.97
CA ASN A 159 6.54 16.92 -31.78
C ASN A 159 6.20 17.83 -30.57
N ILE A 160 4.95 18.27 -30.44
CA ILE A 160 4.50 19.08 -29.30
C ILE A 160 4.40 18.20 -28.06
N THR A 161 3.73 17.05 -28.17
CA THR A 161 3.57 16.07 -27.09
C THR A 161 4.93 15.66 -26.53
N LYS A 162 5.87 15.29 -27.39
CA LYS A 162 7.25 14.93 -27.03
C LYS A 162 7.94 16.02 -26.21
N LYS A 163 7.89 17.28 -26.67
CA LYS A 163 8.53 18.40 -25.97
C LYS A 163 7.89 18.73 -24.62
N CYS A 164 6.56 18.63 -24.52
CA CYS A 164 5.85 18.77 -23.24
C CYS A 164 6.30 17.69 -22.24
N ILE A 165 6.37 16.43 -22.67
CA ILE A 165 6.80 15.31 -21.83
C ILE A 165 8.28 15.47 -21.43
N GLU A 166 9.16 15.83 -22.37
CA GLU A 166 10.58 16.09 -22.08
C GLU A 166 10.76 17.24 -21.09
N SER A 167 9.97 18.30 -21.20
CA SER A 167 9.95 19.41 -20.24
C SER A 167 9.54 18.94 -18.84
N LEU A 168 8.47 18.13 -18.74
CA LEU A 168 8.03 17.57 -17.45
C LEU A 168 9.10 16.65 -16.84
N ALA A 169 9.68 15.75 -17.63
CA ALA A 169 10.72 14.84 -17.16
C ALA A 169 11.98 15.59 -16.71
N MET A 170 12.42 16.64 -17.43
CA MET A 170 13.53 17.50 -16.99
C MET A 170 13.25 18.17 -15.64
N ARG A 171 12.00 18.59 -15.41
CA ARG A 171 11.63 19.28 -14.18
C ARG A 171 11.49 18.33 -13.00
N ALA A 172 11.00 17.12 -13.22
CA ALA A 172 10.92 16.11 -12.17
C ALA A 172 12.30 15.61 -11.71
N LEU A 173 13.35 15.75 -12.54
CA LEU A 173 14.74 15.49 -12.16
C LEU A 173 15.37 16.61 -11.33
N ALA A 174 14.88 17.84 -11.47
CA ALA A 174 15.40 18.97 -10.71
C ALA A 174 14.76 19.01 -9.31
N ASP A 175 15.50 19.52 -8.32
CA ASP A 175 15.11 19.52 -6.89
C ASP A 175 13.64 19.99 -6.71
N PRO A 176 12.75 19.19 -6.08
CA PRO A 176 11.36 19.55 -5.80
C PRO A 176 11.21 20.93 -5.13
N ASN A 177 12.19 21.33 -4.31
CA ASN A 177 12.18 22.59 -3.59
C ASN A 177 12.42 23.83 -4.49
N SER A 178 12.82 23.64 -5.74
CA SER A 178 13.00 24.74 -6.69
C SER A 178 11.72 25.13 -7.44
N PHE A 179 10.62 24.37 -7.27
CA PHE A 179 9.44 24.46 -8.14
C PHE A 179 8.11 24.77 -7.45
N VAL A 180 8.09 24.93 -6.13
CA VAL A 180 6.90 25.44 -5.42
C VAL A 180 6.77 26.94 -5.69
N GLU A 181 6.22 27.26 -6.87
CA GLU A 181 5.66 28.57 -7.17
C GLU A 181 4.55 28.82 -6.14
N HIS A 182 4.76 29.77 -5.23
CA HIS A 182 3.92 29.99 -4.06
C HIS A 182 2.45 30.18 -4.47
N GLY A 183 1.64 29.16 -4.22
CA GLY A 183 0.19 29.27 -4.21
C GLY A 183 -0.20 30.26 -3.12
N GLY A 184 -0.98 31.28 -3.48
CA GLY A 184 -1.27 32.44 -2.64
C GLY A 184 -1.99 32.13 -1.33
N GLY A 185 -1.23 31.95 -0.25
CA GLY A 185 -1.64 32.23 1.12
C GLY A 185 -1.29 33.68 1.51
N PRO A 186 -1.97 34.28 2.51
CA PRO A 186 -1.77 35.67 2.88
C PRO A 186 -0.33 35.89 3.33
N MET A 187 0.31 36.91 2.74
CA MET A 187 1.69 37.35 2.94
C MET A 187 2.26 36.98 4.32
N GLN A 188 3.17 36.00 4.35
CA GLN A 188 4.26 35.99 5.32
C GLN A 188 5.55 36.34 4.60
N SER A 189 6.28 37.27 5.20
CA SER A 189 7.46 37.96 4.66
C SER A 189 8.51 37.04 4.01
N PRO A 190 9.26 37.53 3.00
CA PRO A 190 10.35 36.78 2.38
C PRO A 190 11.57 36.83 3.32
N GLY A 191 11.61 35.94 4.31
CA GLY A 191 12.70 35.92 5.27
C GLY A 191 12.61 34.73 6.19
N GLY A 192 13.19 33.61 5.79
CA GLY A 192 13.20 32.41 6.63
C GLY A 192 14.11 31.31 6.14
N SER A 193 15.43 31.51 6.30
CA SER A 193 16.48 30.50 6.53
C SER A 193 17.68 30.59 5.58
N VAL A 194 18.60 31.54 5.86
CA VAL A 194 20.05 31.29 5.94
C VAL A 194 20.66 32.31 6.93
N LEU A 195 20.99 31.84 8.14
CA LEU A 195 21.99 32.31 9.12
C LEU A 195 22.25 33.83 9.29
N TRP A 196 21.92 34.35 10.48
CA TRP A 196 22.67 35.45 11.12
C TRP A 196 23.06 35.01 12.54
N ASN A 197 24.35 35.06 12.88
CA ASN A 197 24.92 34.77 14.21
C ASN A 197 24.67 33.36 14.80
N GLY A 198 24.66 32.29 14.00
CA GLY A 198 24.82 30.92 14.54
C GLY A 198 23.67 30.36 15.39
N ILE A 199 22.50 30.99 15.41
CA ILE A 199 21.30 30.47 16.09
C ILE A 199 20.27 30.05 15.04
N SER A 200 19.93 28.76 15.00
CA SER A 200 18.94 28.20 14.08
C SER A 200 17.53 28.62 14.52
N THR A 201 16.81 29.38 13.71
CA THR A 201 15.36 29.54 13.87
C THR A 201 14.71 28.25 13.38
N GLY A 202 14.03 27.54 14.28
CA GLY A 202 13.51 26.16 14.11
C GLY A 202 12.42 25.95 13.06
N ALA A 203 12.44 26.67 11.93
CA ALA A 203 11.69 26.28 10.74
C ALA A 203 12.32 24.98 10.20
N ARG A 204 11.73 23.85 10.58
CA ARG A 204 12.04 22.58 9.93
C ARG A 204 11.78 22.77 8.43
N ARG A 205 12.76 22.39 7.60
CA ARG A 205 12.49 22.11 6.19
C ARG A 205 11.39 21.06 6.18
N GLU A 206 10.22 21.44 5.71
CA GLU A 206 9.17 20.48 5.38
C GLU A 206 9.70 19.79 4.12
N ASP A 207 10.17 18.55 4.27
CA ASP A 207 10.61 17.75 3.13
C ASP A 207 9.41 17.64 2.19
N THR A 208 9.43 18.38 1.08
CA THR A 208 8.43 18.28 0.03
C THR A 208 8.33 16.80 -0.33
N SER A 209 7.19 16.19 -0.01
CA SER A 209 6.98 14.77 -0.23
C SER A 209 7.20 14.44 -1.70
N SER A 210 7.81 13.28 -1.98
CA SER A 210 8.17 12.85 -3.33
C SER A 210 6.97 12.69 -4.28
N ASP A 211 5.74 12.81 -3.76
CA ASP A 211 4.44 12.71 -4.42
C ASP A 211 3.84 14.04 -4.90
N TRP A 212 4.54 15.17 -4.74
CA TRP A 212 4.04 16.53 -5.03
C TRP A 212 3.40 16.70 -6.43
N TRP A 213 3.77 15.86 -7.39
CA TRP A 213 3.32 15.92 -8.78
C TRP A 213 2.31 14.84 -9.18
N TYR A 214 2.00 13.88 -8.30
CA TYR A 214 1.15 12.73 -8.65
C TYR A 214 -0.27 13.16 -9.03
N GLU A 215 -0.85 14.12 -8.31
CA GLU A 215 -2.17 14.63 -8.61
C GLU A 215 -2.21 15.25 -10.01
N ASP A 216 -1.22 16.08 -10.35
CA ASP A 216 -1.13 16.73 -11.65
C ASP A 216 -0.96 15.73 -12.81
N ALA A 217 -0.05 14.77 -12.68
CA ALA A 217 0.16 13.75 -13.70
C ALA A 217 -1.05 12.82 -13.84
N SER A 218 -1.78 12.58 -12.76
CA SER A 218 -3.04 11.82 -12.78
C SER A 218 -4.19 12.56 -13.46
N MET A 219 -4.00 13.79 -13.95
CA MET A 219 -4.98 14.46 -14.79
C MET A 219 -4.76 14.21 -16.29
N LEU A 220 -3.73 13.45 -16.67
CA LEU A 220 -3.45 13.07 -18.05
C LEU A 220 -4.24 11.81 -18.44
N SER A 221 -4.58 11.70 -19.73
CA SER A 221 -5.04 10.43 -20.31
C SER A 221 -3.98 9.34 -20.08
N PHE A 222 -4.40 8.07 -19.95
CA PHE A 222 -3.45 7.00 -19.65
C PHE A 222 -2.36 6.87 -20.72
N ALA A 223 -2.70 7.09 -22.00
CA ALA A 223 -1.74 7.11 -23.09
C ALA A 223 -0.62 8.15 -22.90
N LEU A 224 -0.97 9.37 -22.48
CA LEU A 224 0.00 10.43 -22.20
C LEU A 224 0.75 10.20 -20.88
N PHE A 225 0.07 9.71 -19.85
CA PHE A 225 0.66 9.34 -18.56
C PHE A 225 1.72 8.25 -18.74
N LYS A 226 1.41 7.18 -19.48
CA LYS A 226 2.32 6.09 -19.86
C LYS A 226 3.56 6.62 -20.56
N ARG A 227 3.40 7.47 -21.57
CA ARG A 227 4.56 8.11 -22.26
C ARG A 227 5.42 8.95 -21.31
N LEU A 228 4.80 9.63 -20.34
CA LEU A 228 5.52 10.41 -19.33
C LEU A 228 6.34 9.52 -18.39
N ILE A 229 5.72 8.53 -17.76
CA ILE A 229 6.41 7.65 -16.80
C ILE A 229 7.51 6.81 -17.47
N THR A 230 7.32 6.37 -18.72
CA THR A 230 8.36 5.67 -19.48
C THR A 230 9.55 6.57 -19.78
N LEU A 231 9.32 7.85 -20.13
CA LEU A 231 10.44 8.78 -20.32
C LEU A 231 11.15 9.07 -18.99
N MET A 232 10.39 9.26 -17.91
CA MET A 232 10.93 9.49 -16.57
C MET A 232 11.84 8.34 -16.11
N ASP A 233 11.40 7.09 -16.32
CA ASP A 233 12.19 5.89 -16.05
C ASP A 233 13.48 5.86 -16.87
N SER A 234 13.39 6.10 -18.20
CA SER A 234 14.56 6.13 -19.09
C SER A 234 15.59 7.23 -18.74
N ARG A 235 15.18 8.26 -17.99
CA ARG A 235 16.03 9.36 -17.54
C ARG A 235 16.57 9.17 -16.12
N GLY A 236 16.31 8.02 -15.50
CA GLY A 236 16.84 7.69 -14.18
C GLY A 236 16.12 8.37 -13.02
N ILE A 237 14.86 8.78 -13.19
CA ILE A 237 14.02 9.11 -12.03
C ILE A 237 13.89 7.86 -11.18
N ARG A 238 13.98 8.01 -9.86
CA ARG A 238 13.99 6.87 -8.94
C ARG A 238 12.75 6.00 -9.14
N GLU A 239 12.98 4.69 -9.23
CA GLU A 239 11.96 3.69 -9.53
C GLU A 239 10.81 3.69 -8.51
N ASP A 240 11.07 4.06 -7.24
CA ASP A 240 10.07 4.18 -6.17
C ASP A 240 9.10 5.36 -6.37
N ILE A 241 9.58 6.46 -6.92
CA ILE A 241 8.75 7.63 -7.25
C ILE A 241 7.84 7.31 -8.44
N VAL A 242 8.38 6.63 -9.46
CA VAL A 242 7.58 6.16 -10.60
C VAL A 242 6.51 5.18 -10.12
N ALA A 243 6.87 4.21 -9.27
CA ALA A 243 5.94 3.26 -8.66
C ALA A 243 4.84 3.95 -7.85
N GLY A 244 5.19 4.97 -7.06
CA GLY A 244 4.25 5.77 -6.30
C GLY A 244 3.24 6.50 -7.19
N SER A 245 3.69 7.07 -8.30
CA SER A 245 2.82 7.75 -9.27
C SER A 245 1.82 6.80 -9.93
N ILE A 246 2.26 5.58 -10.29
CA ILE A 246 1.40 4.53 -10.86
C ILE A 246 0.38 4.08 -9.82
N THR A 247 0.81 3.88 -8.58
CA THR A 247 -0.10 3.53 -7.46
C THR A 247 -1.17 4.60 -7.28
N TYR A 248 -0.78 5.88 -7.32
CA TYR A 248 -1.71 7.00 -7.21
C TYR A 248 -2.71 7.04 -8.39
N TYR A 249 -2.21 6.93 -9.62
CA TYR A 249 -3.04 6.90 -10.84
C TYR A 249 -4.08 5.77 -10.77
N THR A 250 -3.61 4.56 -10.45
CA THR A 250 -4.43 3.36 -10.33
C THR A 250 -5.52 3.54 -9.28
N ARG A 251 -5.18 4.05 -8.09
CA ARG A 251 -6.15 4.29 -7.01
C ARG A 251 -7.21 5.36 -7.35
N LYS A 252 -6.86 6.33 -8.19
CA LYS A 252 -7.77 7.38 -8.65
C LYS A 252 -8.81 6.84 -9.63
N TYR A 253 -8.38 5.99 -10.57
CA TYR A 253 -9.20 5.52 -11.68
C TYR A 253 -9.80 4.11 -11.50
N LEU A 254 -9.32 3.32 -10.54
CA LEU A 254 -9.86 2.01 -10.15
C LEU A 254 -10.38 2.03 -8.69
N PRO A 255 -11.45 2.79 -8.39
CA PRO A 255 -11.88 3.10 -7.03
C PRO A 255 -12.57 1.96 -6.27
N VAL A 256 -12.70 0.75 -6.83
CA VAL A 256 -13.36 -0.39 -6.18
C VAL A 256 -12.75 -0.71 -4.80
N LEU A 257 -11.51 -0.26 -4.56
CA LEU A 257 -10.78 -0.35 -3.29
C LEU A 257 -11.36 0.50 -2.14
N LYS A 258 -12.12 1.57 -2.42
CA LYS A 258 -12.74 2.41 -1.36
C LYS A 258 -14.04 1.82 -0.79
N ARG A 259 -14.59 0.77 -1.41
CA ARG A 259 -15.87 0.18 -0.99
C ARG A 259 -15.74 -0.79 0.20
N ARG A 260 -14.52 -1.11 0.66
CA ARG A 260 -14.29 -2.22 1.62
C ARG A 260 -13.93 -1.87 3.07
N HIS A 261 -13.54 -0.65 3.40
CA HIS A 261 -13.15 -0.33 4.78
C HIS A 261 -14.20 0.43 5.60
N SER A 262 -15.40 0.63 5.07
CA SER A 262 -16.48 1.24 5.83
C SER A 262 -17.76 0.42 5.70
N GLY A 263 -18.04 -0.40 6.72
CA GLY A 263 -19.38 -0.90 7.02
C GLY A 263 -20.34 0.20 7.49
N SER A 264 -20.07 1.46 7.15
CA SER A 264 -20.96 2.59 7.37
C SER A 264 -21.49 3.05 6.02
N SER A 265 -22.80 2.95 5.85
CA SER A 265 -23.62 3.58 4.83
C SER A 265 -23.56 5.11 4.94
N SER A 266 -22.36 5.69 4.77
CA SER A 266 -22.10 7.11 4.77
C SER A 266 -21.28 7.43 3.53
N ILE A 267 -22.01 7.73 2.45
CA ILE A 267 -21.46 8.37 1.26
C ILE A 267 -21.02 9.78 1.67
N THR A 268 -19.73 9.96 1.91
CA THR A 268 -19.10 11.27 1.76
C THR A 268 -18.10 11.15 0.61
N PRO A 269 -18.45 11.68 -0.58
CA PRO A 269 -17.45 11.89 -1.60
C PRO A 269 -16.46 12.89 -1.01
N LEU A 270 -15.18 12.52 -0.92
CA LEU A 270 -14.15 13.53 -0.74
C LEU A 270 -14.27 14.47 -1.93
N SER A 271 -14.80 15.65 -1.66
CA SER A 271 -14.90 16.75 -2.58
C SER A 271 -13.48 17.22 -2.90
N SER A 272 -12.96 16.80 -4.05
CA SER A 272 -11.95 17.54 -4.81
C SER A 272 -11.97 17.04 -6.26
N GLY A 273 -12.53 17.89 -7.12
CA GLY A 273 -12.27 17.95 -8.57
C GLY A 273 -12.63 16.73 -9.42
N SER A 274 -13.81 16.75 -10.04
CA SER A 274 -14.10 16.11 -11.35
C SER A 274 -13.49 14.72 -11.58
N SER A 275 -13.84 13.72 -10.76
CA SER A 275 -13.53 12.32 -11.10
C SER A 275 -14.44 11.89 -12.24
N VAL A 276 -13.92 11.86 -13.46
CA VAL A 276 -14.51 11.12 -14.57
C VAL A 276 -14.56 9.66 -14.13
N LEU A 277 -15.75 9.15 -13.83
CA LEU A 277 -15.95 7.74 -13.53
C LEU A 277 -15.84 6.98 -14.86
N LEU A 278 -14.74 6.27 -15.05
CA LEU A 278 -14.55 5.37 -16.19
C LEU A 278 -15.61 4.27 -16.18
N SER A 279 -16.09 3.85 -17.36
CA SER A 279 -16.95 2.65 -17.52
C SER A 279 -16.22 1.40 -17.01
N GLU A 280 -16.95 0.33 -16.69
CA GLU A 280 -16.34 -0.94 -16.29
C GLU A 280 -15.40 -1.49 -17.37
N GLU A 281 -15.75 -1.33 -18.65
CA GLU A 281 -14.90 -1.71 -19.79
C GLU A 281 -13.63 -0.86 -19.89
N GLU A 282 -13.73 0.44 -19.64
CA GLU A 282 -12.59 1.36 -19.65
C GLU A 282 -11.66 1.09 -18.47
N GLN A 283 -12.22 0.77 -17.29
CA GLN A 283 -11.45 0.35 -16.12
C GLN A 283 -10.73 -0.98 -16.38
N LYS A 284 -11.39 -1.93 -17.04
CA LYS A 284 -10.78 -3.20 -17.45
C LYS A 284 -9.61 -2.98 -18.40
N HIS A 285 -9.82 -2.21 -19.47
CA HIS A 285 -8.75 -1.89 -20.43
C HIS A 285 -7.59 -1.19 -19.75
N LEU A 286 -7.86 -0.21 -18.89
CA LEU A 286 -6.83 0.49 -18.12
C LEU A 286 -6.01 -0.47 -17.25
N LEU A 287 -6.67 -1.38 -16.53
CA LEU A 287 -6.01 -2.36 -15.67
C LEU A 287 -5.09 -3.29 -16.48
N GLU A 288 -5.56 -3.79 -17.61
CA GLU A 288 -4.77 -4.65 -18.50
C GLU A 288 -3.57 -3.89 -19.07
N GLU A 289 -3.77 -2.65 -19.49
CA GLU A 289 -2.69 -1.82 -20.05
C GLU A 289 -1.65 -1.40 -19.00
N ILE A 290 -2.06 -1.19 -17.73
CA ILE A 290 -1.14 -0.97 -16.60
C ILE A 290 -0.31 -2.24 -16.34
N GLN A 291 -0.92 -3.42 -16.43
CA GLN A 291 -0.22 -4.68 -16.21
C GLN A 291 0.84 -4.95 -17.29
N GLU A 292 0.58 -4.53 -18.53
CA GLU A 292 1.50 -4.62 -19.66
C GLU A 292 2.64 -3.58 -19.65
N LEU A 293 2.69 -2.68 -18.65
CA LEU A 293 3.81 -1.74 -18.50
C LEU A 293 5.11 -2.50 -18.21
N ASP A 294 6.03 -2.46 -19.17
CA ASP A 294 7.37 -3.03 -19.04
C ASP A 294 8.31 -2.05 -18.33
N LEU A 295 8.05 -1.79 -17.05
CA LEU A 295 8.86 -0.92 -16.19
C LEU A 295 9.59 -1.74 -15.11
N PRO A 296 10.84 -1.42 -14.75
CA PRO A 296 11.59 -2.11 -13.70
C PRO A 296 10.84 -2.17 -12.36
N CYS A 297 10.09 -1.11 -12.03
CA CYS A 297 9.30 -1.04 -10.79
C CYS A 297 8.11 -2.02 -10.75
N MET A 298 7.64 -2.51 -11.91
CA MET A 298 6.64 -3.57 -11.99
C MET A 298 7.24 -4.97 -11.76
N GLN A 299 8.57 -5.11 -11.81
CA GLN A 299 9.28 -6.40 -11.77
C GLN A 299 10.14 -6.58 -10.51
N LYS A 300 10.74 -5.52 -9.95
CA LYS A 300 11.75 -5.58 -8.87
C LYS A 300 11.19 -5.56 -7.43
N GLY A 301 9.90 -5.84 -7.23
CA GLY A 301 9.29 -5.84 -5.88
C GLY A 301 9.33 -4.49 -5.16
N LEU A 302 9.24 -3.39 -5.92
CA LEU A 302 9.18 -2.01 -5.41
C LEU A 302 7.77 -1.58 -5.05
N LEU A 303 6.77 -2.15 -5.73
CA LEU A 303 5.36 -1.96 -5.39
C LEU A 303 4.96 -2.91 -4.24
N PRO A 304 4.26 -2.41 -3.21
CA PRO A 304 3.80 -3.27 -2.11
C PRO A 304 2.95 -4.44 -2.60
N THR A 305 3.05 -5.60 -1.97
CA THR A 305 2.24 -6.79 -2.33
C THR A 305 0.74 -6.48 -2.30
N LYS A 306 0.31 -5.64 -1.34
CA LYS A 306 -1.05 -5.11 -1.26
C LYS A 306 -1.55 -4.49 -2.56
N PHE A 307 -0.70 -3.74 -3.27
CA PHE A 307 -1.08 -3.11 -4.54
C PHE A 307 -1.46 -4.16 -5.59
N PHE A 308 -0.69 -5.25 -5.71
CA PHE A 308 -0.97 -6.29 -6.68
C PHE A 308 -2.18 -7.15 -6.29
N VAL A 309 -2.37 -7.42 -4.99
CA VAL A 309 -3.59 -8.07 -4.49
C VAL A 309 -4.82 -7.22 -4.81
N ASP A 310 -4.77 -5.93 -4.50
CA ASP A 310 -5.82 -4.97 -4.80
C ASP A 310 -6.18 -4.98 -6.30
N MET A 311 -5.15 -5.00 -7.16
CA MET A 311 -5.30 -5.12 -8.61
C MET A 311 -5.91 -6.46 -9.03
N LEU A 312 -5.48 -7.58 -8.44
CA LEU A 312 -6.02 -8.92 -8.73
C LEU A 312 -7.51 -9.00 -8.38
N ILE A 313 -7.89 -8.43 -7.24
CA ILE A 313 -9.28 -8.33 -6.82
C ILE A 313 -10.09 -7.53 -7.85
N ILE A 314 -9.61 -6.36 -8.27
CA ILE A 314 -10.28 -5.52 -9.27
C ILE A 314 -10.39 -6.28 -10.61
N ALA A 315 -9.31 -6.92 -11.05
CA ALA A 315 -9.25 -7.69 -12.29
C ALA A 315 -10.33 -8.78 -12.33
N LYS A 316 -10.53 -9.49 -11.21
CA LYS A 316 -11.58 -10.51 -11.10
C LYS A 316 -12.99 -9.93 -11.13
N ILE A 317 -13.21 -8.82 -10.43
CA ILE A 317 -14.51 -8.13 -10.43
C ILE A 317 -14.88 -7.66 -11.84
N LEU A 318 -13.92 -7.07 -12.55
CA LEU A 318 -14.09 -6.57 -13.91
C LEU A 318 -14.00 -7.67 -14.99
N LYS A 319 -13.79 -8.93 -14.59
CA LYS A 319 -13.61 -10.07 -15.51
C LYS A 319 -12.54 -9.78 -16.58
N ALA A 320 -11.36 -9.35 -16.12
CA ALA A 320 -10.18 -9.17 -16.94
C ALA A 320 -9.74 -10.48 -17.63
N SER A 321 -8.87 -10.36 -18.62
CA SER A 321 -8.30 -11.50 -19.34
C SER A 321 -7.58 -12.49 -18.39
N PRO A 322 -7.61 -13.80 -18.68
CA PRO A 322 -6.96 -14.80 -17.85
C PRO A 322 -5.45 -14.58 -17.76
N SER A 323 -4.81 -14.10 -18.83
CA SER A 323 -3.39 -13.73 -18.84
C SER A 323 -3.08 -12.57 -17.89
N CYS A 324 -3.97 -11.59 -17.76
CA CYS A 324 -3.80 -10.49 -16.80
C CYS A 324 -3.83 -11.03 -15.35
N ILE A 325 -4.81 -11.89 -15.05
CA ILE A 325 -4.95 -12.54 -13.74
C ILE A 325 -3.72 -13.37 -13.40
N GLU A 326 -3.26 -14.23 -14.32
CA GLU A 326 -2.08 -15.07 -14.14
C GLU A 326 -0.81 -14.23 -13.92
N ASN A 327 -0.62 -13.14 -14.67
CA ASN A 327 0.52 -12.25 -14.46
C ASN A 327 0.46 -11.52 -13.10
N LEU A 328 -0.73 -11.18 -12.60
CA LEU A 328 -0.89 -10.58 -11.27
C LEU A 328 -0.60 -11.60 -10.16
N GLU A 329 -1.16 -12.82 -10.27
CA GLU A 329 -0.84 -13.93 -9.37
C GLU A 329 0.66 -14.22 -9.36
N LYS A 330 1.30 -14.17 -10.55
CA LYS A 330 2.73 -14.35 -10.67
C LYS A 330 3.54 -13.29 -9.92
N ARG A 331 3.20 -12.02 -10.10
CA ARG A 331 3.87 -10.89 -9.43
C ARG A 331 3.66 -10.91 -7.91
N ILE A 332 2.49 -11.33 -7.43
CA ILE A 332 2.26 -11.53 -5.99
C ILE A 332 3.15 -12.68 -5.48
N GLY A 333 3.18 -13.80 -6.21
CA GLY A 333 4.04 -14.94 -5.91
C GLY A 333 5.52 -14.55 -5.80
N MET A 334 6.02 -13.64 -6.64
CA MET A 334 7.42 -13.18 -6.59
C MET A 334 7.85 -12.49 -5.28
N GLN A 335 6.89 -11.99 -4.48
CA GLN A 335 7.16 -11.24 -3.25
C GLN A 335 6.21 -11.62 -2.12
N LEU A 336 5.80 -12.90 -2.11
CA LEU A 336 4.86 -13.45 -1.14
C LEU A 336 5.42 -13.38 0.29
N ASP A 337 6.74 -13.43 0.43
CA ASP A 337 7.47 -13.31 1.70
C ASP A 337 7.33 -11.95 2.37
N LYS A 338 6.99 -10.91 1.60
CA LYS A 338 6.72 -9.56 2.10
C LYS A 338 5.23 -9.30 2.36
N ALA A 339 4.35 -10.25 2.05
CA ALA A 339 2.91 -10.10 2.19
C ALA A 339 2.47 -10.21 3.65
N THR A 340 1.39 -9.51 3.99
CA THR A 340 0.72 -9.68 5.29
C THR A 340 -0.49 -10.60 5.16
N LEU A 341 -0.96 -11.15 6.28
CA LEU A 341 -2.17 -11.99 6.27
C LEU A 341 -3.36 -11.23 5.69
N GLU A 342 -3.55 -9.96 6.07
CA GLU A 342 -4.65 -9.12 5.57
C GLU A 342 -4.65 -8.96 4.04
N ASP A 343 -3.46 -9.06 3.41
CA ASP A 343 -3.35 -8.96 1.96
C ASP A 343 -3.78 -10.27 1.26
N LEU A 344 -3.66 -11.44 1.90
CA LEU A 344 -4.05 -12.72 1.27
C LEU A 344 -5.54 -13.04 1.44
N VAL A 345 -6.23 -12.39 2.37
CA VAL A 345 -7.66 -12.62 2.63
C VAL A 345 -8.51 -11.98 1.52
N MET A 346 -8.56 -12.65 0.38
CA MET A 346 -9.33 -12.24 -0.79
C MET A 346 -10.73 -12.87 -0.76
N PRO A 347 -11.82 -12.06 -0.82
CA PRO A 347 -13.16 -12.60 -0.95
C PRO A 347 -13.37 -13.31 -2.29
N SER A 348 -14.24 -14.30 -2.31
CA SER A 348 -14.73 -14.89 -3.56
C SER A 348 -15.73 -13.96 -4.24
N PHE A 349 -15.58 -13.75 -5.56
CA PHE A 349 -16.50 -12.93 -6.37
C PHE A 349 -17.32 -13.76 -7.37
N SER A 350 -17.21 -15.09 -7.32
CA SER A 350 -18.00 -15.95 -8.22
C SER A 350 -19.38 -16.20 -7.64
N HIS A 351 -20.42 -15.92 -8.43
CA HIS A 351 -21.81 -16.27 -8.09
C HIS A 351 -22.06 -17.79 -7.98
N THR A 352 -21.08 -18.61 -8.38
CA THR A 352 -21.18 -20.08 -8.38
C THR A 352 -20.43 -20.75 -7.23
N MET A 353 -19.57 -20.01 -6.50
CA MET A 353 -18.76 -20.55 -5.41
C MET A 353 -19.39 -20.13 -4.09
N GLU A 354 -19.77 -21.09 -3.25
CA GLU A 354 -20.33 -20.85 -1.92
C GLU A 354 -19.27 -20.47 -0.88
N THR A 355 -17.98 -20.57 -1.21
CA THR A 355 -16.88 -20.21 -0.31
C THR A 355 -16.76 -18.70 -0.14
N LEU A 356 -16.45 -18.26 1.09
CA LEU A 356 -16.27 -16.85 1.43
C LEU A 356 -14.98 -16.29 0.84
N TYR A 357 -13.95 -17.14 0.71
CA TYR A 357 -12.60 -16.76 0.28
C TYR A 357 -12.21 -17.43 -1.02
N ASP A 358 -11.35 -16.75 -1.79
CA ASP A 358 -10.76 -17.27 -3.02
C ASP A 358 -9.46 -18.03 -2.74
N VAL A 359 -9.63 -19.27 -2.28
CA VAL A 359 -8.51 -20.17 -1.95
C VAL A 359 -7.74 -20.59 -3.21
N ASP A 360 -8.41 -20.66 -4.36
CA ASP A 360 -7.79 -21.12 -5.61
C ASP A 360 -6.72 -20.14 -6.12
N SER A 361 -6.92 -18.82 -5.96
CA SER A 361 -5.86 -17.86 -6.26
C SER A 361 -4.70 -17.90 -5.28
N VAL A 362 -4.96 -18.08 -3.98
CA VAL A 362 -3.88 -18.19 -3.00
C VAL A 362 -3.02 -19.42 -3.28
N GLN A 363 -3.64 -20.55 -3.67
CA GLN A 363 -2.92 -21.72 -4.15
C GLN A 363 -2.02 -21.39 -5.35
N ARG A 364 -2.55 -20.77 -6.41
CA ARG A 364 -1.74 -20.41 -7.60
C ARG A 364 -0.60 -19.44 -7.29
N ILE A 365 -0.84 -18.48 -6.39
CA ILE A 365 0.18 -17.54 -5.91
C ILE A 365 1.30 -18.29 -5.17
N LEU A 366 0.95 -19.24 -4.30
CA LEU A 366 1.92 -20.09 -3.60
C LEU A 366 2.70 -20.96 -4.59
N ASP A 367 2.03 -21.60 -5.54
CA ASP A 367 2.66 -22.43 -6.56
C ASP A 367 3.71 -21.64 -7.36
N GLN A 368 3.41 -20.37 -7.70
CA GLN A 368 4.39 -19.49 -8.35
C GLN A 368 5.62 -19.22 -7.47
N PHE A 369 5.41 -18.91 -6.18
CA PHE A 369 6.51 -18.65 -5.25
C PHE A 369 7.43 -19.87 -5.15
N LEU A 370 6.84 -21.06 -5.00
CA LEU A 370 7.57 -22.33 -4.91
C LEU A 370 8.31 -22.70 -6.19
N CYS A 371 7.73 -22.38 -7.36
CA CYS A 371 8.39 -22.60 -8.65
C CYS A 371 9.64 -21.71 -8.80
N MET A 372 9.58 -20.46 -8.33
CA MET A 372 10.71 -19.54 -8.41
C MET A 372 11.90 -19.94 -7.54
N ASP A 373 11.65 -20.35 -6.30
CA ASP A 373 12.70 -20.79 -5.35
C ASP A 373 13.48 -21.99 -5.90
N GLN A 374 12.83 -22.86 -6.68
CA GLN A 374 13.46 -24.01 -7.35
C GLN A 374 14.30 -23.64 -8.59
N THR A 375 13.95 -22.56 -9.30
CA THR A 375 14.63 -22.14 -10.55
C THR A 375 15.84 -21.23 -10.34
N MET A 376 16.08 -20.75 -9.12
CA MET A 376 17.24 -19.94 -8.78
C MET A 376 18.24 -20.73 -7.92
N PRO A 377 18.98 -21.71 -8.48
CA PRO A 377 20.22 -22.15 -7.85
C PRO A 377 21.18 -20.97 -7.94
N SER A 378 21.40 -20.32 -6.80
CA SER A 378 22.53 -19.43 -6.47
C SER A 378 23.39 -18.98 -7.66
N SER A 379 22.85 -18.13 -8.54
CA SER A 379 23.62 -17.51 -9.61
C SER A 379 24.33 -16.27 -9.08
N CYS A 380 25.25 -16.48 -8.14
CA CYS A 380 26.31 -15.56 -7.73
C CYS A 380 27.31 -16.36 -6.87
N SER A 381 28.07 -17.25 -7.51
CA SER A 381 29.31 -17.77 -6.92
C SER A 381 30.41 -16.72 -7.06
N SER A 382 30.30 -15.62 -6.32
CA SER A 382 31.47 -14.86 -5.90
C SER A 382 31.81 -15.35 -4.49
N VAL A 383 32.89 -16.11 -4.42
CA VAL A 383 33.55 -16.49 -3.18
C VAL A 383 33.78 -15.25 -2.31
N GLU A 384 33.01 -15.11 -1.22
CA GLU A 384 33.43 -14.61 0.09
C GLU A 384 32.23 -14.57 1.06
N ASP A 385 32.44 -15.17 2.23
CA ASP A 385 31.66 -15.25 3.48
C ASP A 385 30.23 -14.65 3.58
N GLY A 386 29.29 -15.50 4.04
CA GLY A 386 28.40 -15.12 5.14
C GLY A 386 26.89 -14.98 4.93
N ASN A 387 26.30 -15.29 3.76
CA ASN A 387 24.85 -14.99 3.54
C ASN A 387 24.00 -16.11 2.89
N LEU A 388 24.16 -17.37 3.34
CA LEU A 388 23.31 -18.50 2.96
C LEU A 388 21.90 -18.48 3.62
N ASN A 389 21.60 -17.49 4.48
CA ASN A 389 20.40 -17.48 5.32
C ASN A 389 19.16 -16.76 4.72
N GLY A 390 19.28 -16.08 3.57
CA GLY A 390 18.19 -15.26 3.03
C GLY A 390 16.98 -16.04 2.47
N SER A 391 17.22 -17.07 1.65
CA SER A 391 16.14 -17.89 1.04
C SER A 391 15.39 -18.72 2.09
N SER A 392 16.09 -19.27 3.09
CA SER A 392 15.47 -20.02 4.19
C SER A 392 14.53 -19.15 5.06
N GLN A 393 14.89 -17.89 5.31
CA GLN A 393 14.04 -16.95 6.05
C GLN A 393 12.77 -16.55 5.28
N SER A 394 12.91 -16.32 3.97
CA SER A 394 11.78 -16.00 3.07
C SER A 394 10.77 -17.15 3.02
N MET A 395 11.24 -18.38 2.83
CA MET A 395 10.40 -19.58 2.83
C MET A 395 9.70 -19.80 4.18
N THR A 396 10.39 -19.58 5.30
CA THR A 396 9.79 -19.68 6.65
C THR A 396 8.71 -18.62 6.88
N ALA A 397 8.91 -17.40 6.37
CA ALA A 397 7.90 -16.33 6.46
C ALA A 397 6.64 -16.70 5.67
N VAL A 398 6.79 -17.25 4.45
CA VAL A 398 5.67 -17.73 3.64
C VAL A 398 4.96 -18.91 4.32
N ALA A 399 5.67 -19.87 4.91
CA ALA A 399 5.03 -20.96 5.64
C ALA A 399 4.13 -20.46 6.79
N LYS A 400 4.63 -19.51 7.60
CA LYS A 400 3.83 -18.87 8.67
C LYS A 400 2.63 -18.12 8.13
N LEU A 401 2.80 -17.43 7.00
CA LEU A 401 1.71 -16.71 6.33
C LEU A 401 0.62 -17.66 5.85
N ILE A 402 0.99 -18.77 5.20
CA ILE A 402 0.04 -19.80 4.72
C ILE A 402 -0.65 -20.51 5.89
N ASP A 403 0.07 -20.87 6.96
CA ASP A 403 -0.55 -21.45 8.16
C ASP A 403 -1.53 -20.46 8.83
N GLY A 404 -1.18 -19.16 8.84
CA GLY A 404 -2.06 -18.08 9.27
C GLY A 404 -3.32 -17.96 8.40
N TYR A 405 -3.16 -18.03 7.08
CA TYR A 405 -4.25 -18.01 6.11
C TYR A 405 -5.16 -19.23 6.23
N LEU A 406 -4.59 -20.43 6.36
CA LEU A 406 -5.33 -21.68 6.58
C LEU A 406 -6.21 -21.57 7.83
N ALA A 407 -5.69 -21.01 8.92
CA ALA A 407 -6.47 -20.79 10.14
C ALA A 407 -7.62 -19.77 9.96
N GLU A 408 -7.44 -18.77 9.08
CA GLU A 408 -8.47 -17.77 8.77
C GLU A 408 -9.60 -18.32 7.89
N VAL A 409 -9.26 -19.18 6.91
CA VAL A 409 -10.27 -19.80 6.03
C VAL A 409 -10.90 -21.06 6.60
N ALA A 410 -10.26 -21.69 7.59
CA ALA A 410 -10.73 -22.94 8.23
C ALA A 410 -12.16 -22.91 8.80
N PRO A 411 -12.70 -21.78 9.32
CA PRO A 411 -14.09 -21.69 9.76
C PRO A 411 -15.14 -21.72 8.63
N ASP A 412 -14.75 -21.55 7.37
CA ASP A 412 -15.66 -21.58 6.23
C ASP A 412 -16.17 -22.99 5.98
N VAL A 413 -17.44 -23.25 6.31
CA VAL A 413 -18.14 -24.54 6.17
C VAL A 413 -18.16 -25.04 4.72
N ASN A 414 -18.06 -24.13 3.74
CA ASN A 414 -18.10 -24.48 2.32
C ASN A 414 -16.70 -24.85 1.78
N LEU A 415 -15.65 -24.71 2.60
CA LEU A 415 -14.30 -25.09 2.24
C LEU A 415 -14.12 -26.61 2.24
N LYS A 416 -14.02 -27.19 1.05
CA LYS A 416 -13.86 -28.64 0.86
C LYS A 416 -12.52 -29.13 1.40
N PHE A 417 -12.55 -30.32 2.01
CA PHE A 417 -11.38 -31.02 2.55
C PHE A 417 -10.19 -31.06 1.58
N ALA A 418 -10.44 -31.48 0.33
CA ALA A 418 -9.39 -31.60 -0.68
C ALA A 418 -8.64 -30.27 -0.95
N LYS A 419 -9.32 -29.13 -0.91
CA LYS A 419 -8.69 -27.81 -1.12
C LYS A 419 -7.85 -27.40 0.10
N PHE A 420 -8.40 -27.59 1.30
CA PHE A 420 -7.68 -27.29 2.55
C PHE A 420 -6.40 -28.14 2.67
N GLN A 421 -6.53 -29.45 2.41
CA GLN A 421 -5.41 -30.38 2.46
C GLN A 421 -4.36 -30.08 1.39
N ALA A 422 -4.77 -29.80 0.15
CA ALA A 422 -3.83 -29.47 -0.93
C ALA A 422 -2.98 -28.25 -0.58
N LEU A 423 -3.60 -27.18 -0.07
CA LEU A 423 -2.88 -25.96 0.29
C LEU A 423 -1.92 -26.19 1.48
N ALA A 424 -2.37 -26.91 2.50
CA ALA A 424 -1.53 -27.28 3.64
C ALA A 424 -0.32 -28.14 3.24
N ALA A 425 -0.51 -29.08 2.31
CA ALA A 425 0.53 -29.99 1.82
C ALA A 425 1.50 -29.32 0.82
N SER A 426 1.15 -28.18 0.24
CA SER A 426 1.98 -27.49 -0.75
C SER A 426 3.23 -26.86 -0.14
N VAL A 427 3.20 -26.51 1.15
CA VAL A 427 4.35 -25.92 1.85
C VAL A 427 5.34 -27.02 2.28
N PRO A 428 6.63 -26.93 1.90
CA PRO A 428 7.63 -27.93 2.27
C PRO A 428 7.84 -28.07 3.78
N GLU A 429 8.16 -29.29 4.23
CA GLU A 429 8.33 -29.60 5.66
C GLU A 429 9.50 -28.84 6.32
N TYR A 430 10.56 -28.52 5.58
CA TYR A 430 11.70 -27.74 6.11
C TYR A 430 11.38 -26.26 6.32
N ALA A 431 10.32 -25.75 5.69
CA ALA A 431 9.89 -24.37 5.81
C ALA A 431 9.25 -24.08 7.17
N ARG A 432 8.68 -25.11 7.81
CA ARG A 432 8.07 -25.01 9.14
C ARG A 432 9.10 -25.33 10.21
N LEU A 433 9.53 -24.29 10.92
CA LEU A 433 10.36 -24.45 12.13
C LEU A 433 9.54 -25.01 13.31
N LEU A 434 8.28 -24.59 13.40
CA LEU A 434 7.30 -25.08 14.36
C LEU A 434 5.98 -25.31 13.63
N ASP A 435 5.31 -26.39 13.98
CA ASP A 435 4.04 -26.80 13.37
C ASP A 435 2.81 -26.27 14.11
N ASP A 436 3.00 -25.43 15.14
CA ASP A 436 1.93 -24.82 15.94
C ASP A 436 0.88 -24.09 15.09
N GLY A 437 1.33 -23.37 14.06
CA GLY A 437 0.46 -22.64 13.14
C GLY A 437 -0.44 -23.58 12.34
N LEU A 438 0.16 -24.63 11.76
CA LEU A 438 -0.55 -25.68 11.03
C LEU A 438 -1.51 -26.45 11.96
N TYR A 439 -1.07 -26.83 13.17
CA TYR A 439 -1.92 -27.49 14.15
C TYR A 439 -3.15 -26.64 14.50
N ARG A 440 -2.96 -25.33 14.75
CA ARG A 440 -4.06 -24.40 15.02
C ARG A 440 -5.04 -24.36 13.85
N ALA A 441 -4.56 -24.31 12.60
CA ALA A 441 -5.42 -24.32 11.43
C ALA A 441 -6.23 -25.63 11.32
N ILE A 442 -5.58 -26.77 11.55
CA ILE A 442 -6.22 -28.10 11.55
C ILE A 442 -7.29 -28.19 12.64
N ASP A 443 -7.01 -27.79 13.88
CA ASP A 443 -7.99 -27.82 14.98
C ASP A 443 -9.21 -26.94 14.67
N ILE A 444 -8.99 -25.73 14.16
CA ILE A 444 -10.09 -24.83 13.75
C ILE A 444 -10.93 -25.47 12.64
N TYR A 445 -10.29 -26.13 11.66
CA TYR A 445 -10.98 -26.79 10.56
C TYR A 445 -11.84 -27.95 11.07
N LEU A 446 -11.25 -28.85 11.87
CA LEU A 446 -11.96 -29.98 12.49
C LEU A 446 -13.12 -29.51 13.38
N LYS A 447 -12.98 -28.38 14.07
CA LYS A 447 -14.03 -27.80 14.90
C LYS A 447 -15.25 -27.35 14.09
N HIS A 448 -15.05 -26.78 12.90
CA HIS A 448 -16.14 -26.27 12.05
C HIS A 448 -16.63 -27.30 11.01
N HIS A 449 -15.92 -28.42 10.85
CA HIS A 449 -16.24 -29.50 9.92
C HIS A 449 -16.45 -30.86 10.63
N PRO A 450 -17.41 -30.99 11.56
CA PRO A 450 -17.65 -32.23 12.31
C PRO A 450 -18.12 -33.42 11.45
N TRP A 451 -18.53 -33.19 10.20
CA TRP A 451 -18.98 -34.24 9.26
C TRP A 451 -17.83 -34.97 8.54
N LEU A 452 -16.57 -34.59 8.77
CA LEU A 452 -15.42 -35.25 8.16
C LEU A 452 -15.29 -36.71 8.63
N ALA A 453 -15.01 -37.60 7.68
CA ALA A 453 -14.78 -39.01 7.97
C ALA A 453 -13.51 -39.19 8.81
N GLU A 454 -13.43 -40.27 9.60
CA GLU A 454 -12.24 -40.57 10.41
C GLU A 454 -10.96 -40.62 9.56
N THR A 455 -11.05 -41.20 8.36
CA THR A 455 -9.94 -41.30 7.41
C THR A 455 -9.48 -39.91 6.93
N GLU A 456 -10.40 -38.98 6.70
CA GLU A 456 -10.05 -37.60 6.29
C GLU A 456 -9.38 -36.84 7.44
N ARG A 457 -9.82 -37.08 8.68
CA ARG A 457 -9.22 -36.50 9.88
C ARG A 457 -7.82 -37.05 10.13
N GLU A 458 -7.62 -38.36 9.95
CA GLU A 458 -6.30 -38.99 9.96
C GLU A 458 -5.40 -38.41 8.86
N ASP A 459 -5.92 -38.33 7.63
CA ASP A 459 -5.18 -37.82 6.47
C ASP A 459 -4.69 -36.38 6.67
N LEU A 460 -5.50 -35.54 7.31
CA LEU A 460 -5.13 -34.17 7.64
C LEU A 460 -4.05 -34.11 8.73
N CYS A 461 -4.21 -34.91 9.78
CA CYS A 461 -3.26 -34.93 10.89
C CYS A 461 -1.92 -35.57 10.53
N ARG A 462 -1.84 -36.35 9.43
CA ARG A 462 -0.56 -36.86 8.90
C ARG A 462 0.35 -35.77 8.37
N LEU A 463 -0.17 -34.59 8.04
CA LEU A 463 0.64 -33.44 7.62
C LEU A 463 1.41 -32.80 8.79
N LEU A 464 1.06 -33.15 10.03
CA LEU A 464 1.62 -32.58 11.24
C LEU A 464 2.85 -33.38 11.72
N ASP A 465 4.00 -32.73 11.82
CA ASP A 465 5.13 -33.28 12.55
C ASP A 465 5.01 -32.92 14.04
N CYS A 466 4.51 -33.89 14.81
CA CYS A 466 4.31 -33.72 16.25
C CYS A 466 5.63 -33.41 17.00
N GLN A 467 6.81 -33.67 16.42
CA GLN A 467 8.11 -33.34 17.04
C GLN A 467 8.42 -31.84 16.99
N LYS A 468 7.82 -31.11 16.03
CA LYS A 468 7.96 -29.67 15.83
C LYS A 468 6.89 -28.86 16.55
N LEU A 469 6.10 -29.50 17.40
CA LEU A 469 5.12 -28.82 18.25
C LEU A 469 5.80 -28.25 19.50
N SER A 470 5.41 -27.02 19.86
CA SER A 470 5.78 -26.46 21.15
C SER A 470 5.12 -27.22 22.30
N THR A 471 5.66 -27.06 23.51
CA THR A 471 5.09 -27.69 24.72
C THR A 471 3.64 -27.26 24.95
N GLU A 472 3.31 -25.99 24.68
CA GLU A 472 1.94 -25.49 24.77
C GLU A 472 1.02 -26.16 23.74
N ALA A 473 1.45 -26.24 22.47
CA ALA A 473 0.68 -26.92 21.44
C ALA A 473 0.50 -28.42 21.72
N CYS A 474 1.53 -29.10 22.21
CA CYS A 474 1.47 -30.50 22.65
C CYS A 474 0.42 -30.70 23.76
N THR A 475 0.43 -29.88 24.80
CA THR A 475 -0.56 -29.99 25.89
C THR A 475 -1.98 -29.77 25.41
N HIS A 476 -2.20 -28.80 24.50
CA HIS A 476 -3.50 -28.58 23.90
C HIS A 476 -3.94 -29.77 23.03
N ALA A 477 -3.04 -30.31 22.21
CA ALA A 477 -3.30 -31.47 21.36
C ALA A 477 -3.58 -32.75 22.16
N ALA A 478 -2.90 -32.97 23.28
CA ALA A 478 -3.14 -34.08 24.19
C ALA A 478 -4.55 -34.06 24.80
N GLN A 479 -5.15 -32.87 24.94
CA GLN A 479 -6.50 -32.67 25.49
C GLN A 479 -7.58 -32.54 24.40
N ASN A 480 -7.21 -32.58 23.12
CA ASN A 480 -8.13 -32.33 22.02
C ASN A 480 -8.86 -33.60 21.59
N GLU A 481 -10.14 -33.72 21.98
CA GLU A 481 -10.99 -34.86 21.65
C GLU A 481 -11.33 -34.99 20.14
N ARG A 482 -11.06 -33.96 19.34
CA ARG A 482 -11.32 -33.99 17.88
C ARG A 482 -10.23 -34.69 17.08
N LEU A 483 -9.05 -34.88 17.68
CA LEU A 483 -7.92 -35.51 17.02
C LEU A 483 -8.08 -37.05 17.04
N PRO A 484 -7.63 -37.76 15.99
CA PRO A 484 -7.56 -39.21 16.01
C PRO A 484 -6.68 -39.71 17.15
N LEU A 485 -7.08 -40.81 17.80
CA LEU A 485 -6.37 -41.38 18.97
C LEU A 485 -4.87 -41.64 18.69
N ARG A 486 -4.53 -42.04 17.47
CA ARG A 486 -3.14 -42.27 17.04
C ARG A 486 -2.27 -41.02 17.22
N ILE A 487 -2.81 -39.85 16.91
CA ILE A 487 -2.10 -38.57 16.99
C ILE A 487 -1.95 -38.15 18.45
N ILE A 488 -3.01 -38.30 19.25
CA ILE A 488 -2.98 -38.01 20.69
C ILE A 488 -1.89 -38.83 21.40
N VAL A 489 -1.80 -40.13 21.10
CA VAL A 489 -0.75 -41.01 21.65
C VAL A 489 0.65 -40.55 21.23
N GLN A 490 0.83 -40.14 19.97
CA GLN A 490 2.11 -39.65 19.46
C GLN A 490 2.53 -38.34 20.15
N VAL A 491 1.59 -37.40 20.33
CA VAL A 491 1.83 -36.14 21.05
C VAL A 491 2.20 -36.41 22.51
N LEU A 492 1.46 -37.27 23.22
CA LEU A 492 1.77 -37.64 24.60
C LEU A 492 3.15 -38.29 24.75
N PHE A 493 3.55 -39.12 23.79
CA PHE A 493 4.88 -39.71 23.77
C PHE A 493 5.98 -38.66 23.62
N ILE A 494 5.77 -37.67 22.74
CA ILE A 494 6.72 -36.57 22.51
C ILE A 494 6.78 -35.64 23.71
N GLU A 495 5.64 -35.31 24.32
CA GLU A 495 5.58 -34.55 25.58
C GLU A 495 6.37 -35.27 26.69
N GLN A 496 6.23 -36.60 26.81
CA GLN A 496 7.01 -37.39 27.76
C GLN A 496 8.52 -37.35 27.45
N LEU A 497 8.92 -37.38 26.18
CA LEU A 497 10.31 -37.27 25.76
C LEU A 497 10.89 -35.87 26.06
N GLN A 498 10.16 -34.81 25.75
CA GLN A 498 10.54 -33.42 26.05
C GLN A 498 10.70 -33.22 27.57
N LEU A 499 9.75 -33.70 28.37
CA LEU A 499 9.84 -33.67 29.83
C LEU A 499 11.06 -34.43 30.35
N LYS A 500 11.35 -35.63 29.81
CA LYS A 500 12.54 -36.39 30.18
C LYS A 500 13.83 -35.68 29.78
N ALA A 501 13.88 -35.06 28.60
CA ALA A 501 15.04 -34.29 28.14
C ALA A 501 15.30 -33.07 29.02
N SER A 502 14.27 -32.26 29.34
CA SER A 502 14.40 -31.12 30.25
C SER A 502 14.81 -31.53 31.66
N VAL A 503 14.27 -32.66 32.17
CA VAL A 503 14.69 -33.21 33.46
C VAL A 503 16.13 -33.74 33.42
N ALA A 504 16.53 -34.39 32.33
CA ALA A 504 17.89 -34.89 32.11
C ALA A 504 18.92 -33.78 31.90
N GLU A 505 18.53 -32.63 31.35
CA GLU A 505 19.36 -31.43 31.23
C GLU A 505 19.55 -30.72 32.59
N CYS A 506 18.58 -30.84 33.51
CA CYS A 506 18.72 -30.40 34.90
C CYS A 506 19.51 -31.37 35.79
N LEU A 507 19.61 -32.66 35.44
CA LEU A 507 20.25 -33.72 36.24
C LEU A 507 21.80 -33.74 36.29
N PRO A 508 22.61 -33.23 35.32
CA PRO A 508 24.07 -33.28 35.42
C PRO A 508 24.60 -32.31 36.50
N VAL A 509 23.75 -31.43 37.02
CA VAL A 509 24.08 -30.41 38.03
C VAL A 509 23.95 -30.94 39.48
N LEU A 510 23.31 -32.09 39.71
CA LEU A 510 23.13 -32.64 41.06
C LEU A 510 23.94 -33.92 41.37
N GLY A 511 24.65 -34.46 40.37
CA GLY A 511 25.21 -35.82 40.41
C GLY A 511 26.68 -35.96 40.80
N SER A 512 27.32 -34.99 41.45
CA SER A 512 28.75 -35.09 41.83
C SER A 512 29.00 -35.10 43.34
N LEU A 513 28.16 -35.81 44.09
CA LEU A 513 28.41 -36.22 45.47
C LEU A 513 28.11 -37.71 45.64
N ASP A 514 28.90 -38.59 45.01
CA ASP A 514 29.27 -39.83 45.69
C ASP A 514 30.54 -40.45 45.12
N GLY A 515 31.44 -40.86 46.00
CA GLY A 515 32.76 -41.37 45.65
C GLY A 515 32.75 -42.87 45.34
N ARG A 516 33.54 -43.29 44.34
CA ARG A 516 34.71 -44.20 44.49
C ARG A 516 35.20 -44.78 43.14
N SER A 517 36.44 -44.41 42.81
CA SER A 517 37.51 -45.21 42.15
C SER A 517 37.28 -45.82 40.74
N ARG A 518 37.99 -45.27 39.75
CA ARG A 518 39.18 -45.92 39.12
C ARG A 518 39.91 -44.95 38.16
N LYS A 519 41.24 -44.95 38.25
CA LYS A 519 42.20 -44.23 37.39
C LYS A 519 42.18 -44.73 35.94
N LEU A 520 42.44 -43.87 34.93
CA LEU A 520 43.66 -43.86 34.10
C LEU A 520 43.63 -42.79 32.95
N GLY A 521 44.69 -41.97 32.83
CA GLY A 521 45.21 -41.30 31.59
C GLY A 521 44.64 -39.91 31.22
N SER A 522 45.38 -38.80 31.45
CA SER A 522 46.05 -37.89 30.47
C SER A 522 45.14 -37.35 29.34
N ASP A 523 45.02 -36.04 29.03
CA ASP A 523 45.92 -34.89 29.15
C ASP A 523 45.13 -33.57 29.26
N GLY A 524 45.82 -32.50 29.67
CA GLY A 524 45.27 -31.31 30.28
C GLY A 524 44.58 -30.28 29.39
N PHE A 525 43.63 -29.56 30.00
CA PHE A 525 43.43 -28.13 29.80
C PHE A 525 42.89 -27.52 31.11
N SER A 526 43.40 -26.33 31.44
CA SER A 526 43.16 -25.57 32.67
C SER A 526 41.67 -25.42 33.00
N GLY A 527 41.23 -25.99 34.13
CA GLY A 527 39.87 -25.96 34.65
C GLY A 527 39.78 -25.23 35.99
N GLU A 528 40.14 -23.95 36.02
CA GLU A 528 40.07 -23.10 37.22
C GLU A 528 39.18 -21.86 36.98
N SER A 529 37.96 -22.07 36.46
CA SER A 529 36.98 -20.98 36.24
C SER A 529 35.51 -21.33 36.50
N THR A 530 35.12 -22.61 36.50
CA THR A 530 33.70 -22.99 36.54
C THR A 530 33.05 -22.93 37.93
N LYS A 531 33.82 -23.08 39.02
CA LYS A 531 33.27 -23.04 40.39
C LYS A 531 32.88 -21.63 40.82
N GLY A 532 33.67 -20.62 40.43
CA GLY A 532 33.37 -19.21 40.70
C GLY A 532 32.21 -18.69 39.86
N ALA A 533 32.07 -19.14 38.60
CA ALA A 533 30.97 -18.76 37.73
C ALA A 533 29.61 -19.27 38.25
N TRP A 534 29.55 -20.48 38.80
CA TRP A 534 28.34 -21.05 39.40
C TRP A 534 27.92 -20.34 40.69
N GLU A 535 28.85 -20.04 41.59
CA GLU A 535 28.56 -19.26 42.80
C GLU A 535 28.15 -17.81 42.48
N THR A 536 28.53 -17.31 41.30
CA THR A 536 28.09 -16.01 40.80
C THR A 536 26.68 -16.10 40.21
N ALA A 537 26.40 -17.10 39.37
CA ALA A 537 25.08 -17.33 38.77
C ALA A 537 23.99 -17.69 39.80
N VAL A 538 24.34 -18.43 40.86
CA VAL A 538 23.42 -18.73 41.98
C VAL A 538 23.15 -17.47 42.80
N ARG A 539 24.16 -16.62 43.02
CA ARG A 539 23.96 -15.30 43.64
C ARG A 539 23.08 -14.41 42.79
N GLU A 540 23.36 -14.32 41.48
CA GLU A 540 22.56 -13.52 40.54
C GLU A 540 21.11 -14.00 40.47
N ASN A 541 20.85 -15.32 40.46
CA ASN A 541 19.49 -15.85 40.52
C ASN A 541 18.79 -15.55 41.85
N GLN A 542 19.52 -15.61 42.97
CA GLN A 542 18.98 -15.24 44.27
C GLN A 542 18.70 -13.74 44.35
N ASP A 543 19.57 -12.90 43.78
CA ASP A 543 19.42 -11.45 43.71
C ASP A 543 18.29 -11.06 42.75
N LEU A 544 18.11 -11.77 41.62
CA LEU A 544 16.98 -11.61 40.71
C LEU A 544 15.67 -12.02 41.38
N LYS A 545 15.66 -13.11 42.16
CA LYS A 545 14.49 -13.54 42.94
C LYS A 545 14.11 -12.51 43.98
N VAL A 546 15.07 -12.00 44.74
CA VAL A 546 14.88 -10.90 45.69
C VAL A 546 14.42 -9.63 44.97
N GLY A 547 14.95 -9.36 43.77
CA GLY A 547 14.53 -8.26 42.89
C GLY A 547 13.08 -8.40 42.41
N MET A 548 12.67 -9.59 42.01
CA MET A 548 11.29 -9.91 41.61
C MET A 548 10.33 -9.80 42.79
N ASP A 549 10.72 -10.24 43.98
CA ASP A 549 9.91 -10.10 45.19
C ASP A 549 9.78 -8.63 45.61
N LYS A 550 10.86 -7.85 45.49
CA LYS A 550 10.83 -6.39 45.70
C LYS A 550 9.95 -5.68 44.67
N MET A 551 9.98 -6.12 43.40
CA MET A 551 9.13 -5.59 42.34
C MET A 551 7.66 -5.95 42.59
N ARG A 552 7.37 -7.18 43.02
CA ARG A 552 6.03 -7.63 43.41
C ARG A 552 5.49 -6.82 44.58
N MET A 553 6.29 -6.57 45.61
CA MET A 553 5.91 -5.72 46.74
C MET A 553 5.61 -4.28 46.29
N ARG A 554 6.45 -3.72 45.42
CA ARG A 554 6.24 -2.38 44.86
C ARG A 554 4.99 -2.29 43.98
N VAL A 555 4.67 -3.33 43.22
CA VAL A 555 3.41 -3.43 42.45
C VAL A 555 2.23 -3.48 43.41
N CYS A 556 2.26 -4.29 44.47
CA CYS A 556 1.20 -4.31 45.48
C CYS A 556 1.04 -2.97 46.22
N GLU A 557 2.12 -2.24 46.48
CA GLU A 557 2.06 -0.88 47.04
C GLU A 557 1.44 0.11 46.06
N LEU A 558 1.87 0.10 44.79
CA LEU A 558 1.32 0.95 43.74
C LEU A 558 -0.16 0.63 43.47
N GLU A 559 -0.57 -0.63 43.50
CA GLU A 559 -1.97 -1.03 43.39
C GLU A 559 -2.82 -0.49 44.55
N LYS A 560 -2.27 -0.47 45.77
CA LYS A 560 -2.90 0.15 46.94
C LYS A 560 -2.99 1.67 46.81
N GLU A 561 -1.95 2.33 46.30
CA GLU A 561 -1.97 3.77 46.04
C GLU A 561 -2.95 4.14 44.92
N CYS A 562 -2.97 3.38 43.82
CA CYS A 562 -3.97 3.52 42.76
C CYS A 562 -5.39 3.30 43.28
N SER A 563 -5.58 2.34 44.21
CA SER A 563 -6.88 2.10 44.84
C SER A 563 -7.30 3.25 45.75
N LYS A 564 -6.37 3.81 46.54
CA LYS A 564 -6.63 5.01 47.36
C LYS A 564 -6.97 6.22 46.48
N MET A 565 -6.19 6.46 45.43
CA MET A 565 -6.43 7.56 44.49
C MET A 565 -7.79 7.40 43.78
N ARG A 566 -8.16 6.18 43.39
CA ARG A 566 -9.48 5.90 42.81
C ARG A 566 -10.61 6.18 43.82
N GLN A 567 -10.43 5.84 45.09
CA GLN A 567 -11.39 6.16 46.15
C GLN A 567 -11.47 7.67 46.45
N GLU A 568 -10.36 8.40 46.40
CA GLU A 568 -10.36 9.86 46.56
C GLU A 568 -11.03 10.58 45.39
N ILE A 569 -10.77 10.13 44.15
CA ILE A 569 -11.46 10.64 42.95
C ILE A 569 -12.97 10.38 43.04
N GLU A 570 -13.38 9.20 43.51
CA GLU A 570 -14.80 8.87 43.71
C GLU A 570 -15.45 9.69 44.85
N LYS A 571 -14.68 10.06 45.88
CA LYS A 571 -15.13 10.99 46.93
C LYS A 571 -15.28 12.41 46.40
N LEU A 572 -14.36 12.86 45.54
CA LEU A 572 -14.43 14.16 44.89
C LEU A 572 -15.65 14.27 43.98
N ASP A 573 -15.95 13.23 43.19
CA ASP A 573 -17.14 13.16 42.34
C ASP A 573 -18.46 13.15 43.14
N LYS A 574 -18.44 12.63 44.38
CA LYS A 574 -19.58 12.70 45.30
C LYS A 574 -19.74 14.08 45.95
N THR A 575 -18.64 14.79 46.23
CA THR A 575 -18.70 16.17 46.78
C THR A 575 -19.12 17.22 45.74
N THR A 576 -18.89 16.99 44.44
CA THR A 576 -19.34 17.90 43.36
C THR A 576 -20.85 17.80 43.08
N LYS A 577 -21.56 16.82 43.66
CA LYS A 577 -23.04 16.70 43.55
C LYS A 577 -23.81 17.47 44.63
N GLY A 578 -23.12 18.22 45.49
CA GLY A 578 -23.71 19.07 46.53
C GLY A 578 -23.54 20.58 46.24
N GLY A 579 -23.94 21.05 45.06
CA GLY A 579 -23.92 22.47 44.71
C GLY A 579 -24.51 22.66 43.31
N GLY A 580 -25.58 23.44 43.19
CA GLY A 580 -26.41 23.48 42.00
C GLY A 580 -25.75 24.02 40.71
N ALA A 581 -26.40 23.65 39.61
CA ALA A 581 -26.33 24.18 38.25
C ALA A 581 -25.24 23.67 37.27
N LEU A 582 -25.77 23.31 36.09
CA LEU A 582 -25.17 22.99 34.79
C LEU A 582 -24.52 21.61 34.59
N GLY A 583 -25.15 20.85 33.68
CA GLY A 583 -24.69 19.55 33.21
C GLY A 583 -23.56 19.62 32.19
N SER A 584 -23.04 18.42 31.88
CA SER A 584 -21.95 18.09 30.95
C SER A 584 -20.56 17.95 31.59
N GLY A 585 -20.31 16.82 32.26
CA GLY A 585 -18.98 16.45 32.75
C GLY A 585 -18.68 14.95 32.87
N SER A 586 -19.66 14.06 32.69
CA SER A 586 -19.49 12.63 33.00
C SER A 586 -18.81 11.79 31.90
N LYS A 587 -18.58 12.32 30.69
CA LYS A 587 -18.05 11.54 29.55
C LYS A 587 -16.54 11.66 29.33
N THR A 588 -15.87 12.60 29.98
CA THR A 588 -14.44 12.87 29.78
C THR A 588 -13.54 11.95 30.60
N TRP A 589 -13.99 11.43 31.74
CA TRP A 589 -13.13 10.61 32.63
C TRP A 589 -13.08 9.12 32.27
N GLU A 590 -14.13 8.58 31.64
CA GLU A 590 -14.15 7.19 31.13
C GLU A 590 -13.13 6.97 30.00
N ASN A 591 -12.84 8.01 29.22
CA ASN A 591 -11.86 7.95 28.14
C ASN A 591 -10.42 7.99 28.63
N VAL A 592 -10.13 8.66 29.76
CA VAL A 592 -8.77 8.69 30.34
C VAL A 592 -8.40 7.33 30.94
N SER A 593 -9.36 6.65 31.58
CA SER A 593 -9.13 5.29 32.11
C SER A 593 -8.88 4.25 31.02
N LYS A 594 -9.47 4.41 29.83
CA LYS A 594 -9.22 3.54 28.67
C LYS A 594 -7.90 3.86 27.95
N LYS A 595 -7.46 5.13 27.96
CA LYS A 595 -6.23 5.57 27.28
C LYS A 595 -4.94 5.26 28.07
N LEU A 596 -5.05 4.95 29.38
CA LEU A 596 -3.93 4.60 30.26
C LEU A 596 -3.74 3.08 30.48
N GLY A 597 -4.40 2.21 29.70
CA GLY A 597 -4.02 0.79 29.61
C GLY A 597 -4.29 -0.11 30.83
N PHE A 598 -5.01 0.34 31.87
CA PHE A 598 -5.32 -0.49 33.06
C PHE A 598 -6.54 -1.43 32.88
N GLY A 599 -6.66 -2.03 31.69
CA GLY A 599 -7.80 -2.84 31.28
C GLY A 599 -7.60 -4.35 31.38
N MET A 600 -6.89 -4.88 32.38
CA MET A 600 -6.87 -6.34 32.64
C MET A 600 -7.79 -6.68 33.82
N LYS A 601 -9.03 -7.07 33.48
CA LYS A 601 -9.94 -7.72 34.42
C LYS A 601 -9.52 -9.20 34.51
N LEU A 602 -8.54 -9.52 35.36
CA LEU A 602 -8.28 -10.91 35.72
C LEU A 602 -9.49 -11.39 36.55
N LYS A 603 -10.34 -12.24 35.96
CA LYS A 603 -11.37 -12.98 36.72
C LYS A 603 -10.64 -13.92 37.68
N SER A 604 -10.46 -13.50 38.93
CA SER A 604 -10.04 -14.38 40.02
C SER A 604 -11.19 -15.30 40.43
N HIS A 605 -11.48 -16.30 39.62
CA HIS A 605 -12.40 -17.39 39.98
C HIS A 605 -11.80 -18.74 39.59
N GLN A 606 -10.55 -19.01 39.99
CA GLN A 606 -10.03 -20.37 40.14
C GLN A 606 -8.64 -20.40 40.81
N MET A 607 -8.52 -19.99 42.08
CA MET A 607 -7.32 -20.32 42.87
C MET A 607 -7.59 -20.70 44.34
N ASP A 608 -8.81 -20.57 44.85
CA ASP A 608 -9.13 -20.96 46.24
C ASP A 608 -9.38 -22.46 46.48
N SER A 609 -9.40 -23.29 45.43
CA SER A 609 -9.61 -24.74 45.59
C SER A 609 -8.32 -25.56 45.77
N ALA A 610 -7.16 -25.04 45.36
CA ALA A 610 -5.89 -25.78 45.46
C ALA A 610 -5.15 -25.56 46.79
N GLN A 611 -5.36 -24.42 47.47
CA GLN A 611 -4.73 -24.12 48.76
C GLN A 611 -5.45 -24.76 49.97
N LYS A 612 -6.71 -25.20 49.80
CA LYS A 612 -7.48 -25.86 50.87
C LYS A 612 -7.25 -27.38 50.94
N VAL A 613 -6.74 -28.00 49.87
CA VAL A 613 -6.46 -29.45 49.84
C VAL A 613 -5.05 -29.78 50.34
N SER A 614 -4.07 -28.88 50.18
CA SER A 614 -2.71 -29.07 50.71
C SER A 614 -2.61 -28.80 52.22
N SER A 615 -3.36 -27.82 52.73
CA SER A 615 -3.40 -27.47 54.17
C SER A 615 -4.16 -28.50 55.03
N LEU A 616 -5.09 -29.27 54.45
CA LEU A 616 -5.79 -30.36 55.16
C LEU A 616 -4.97 -31.66 55.25
N LYS A 617 -4.03 -31.91 54.31
CA LYS A 617 -3.14 -33.08 54.37
C LYS A 617 -1.95 -32.87 55.32
N SER A 618 -1.37 -31.67 55.41
CA SER A 618 -0.25 -31.42 56.33
C SER A 618 -0.67 -31.37 57.80
N ASN A 619 -1.88 -30.91 58.11
CA ASN A 619 -2.38 -30.87 59.48
C ASN A 619 -2.76 -32.27 60.02
N ASN A 620 -3.09 -33.23 59.16
CA ASN A 620 -3.49 -34.57 59.60
C ASN A 620 -2.28 -35.50 59.89
N GLU A 621 -1.11 -35.21 59.32
CA GLU A 621 0.14 -35.92 59.66
C GLU A 621 0.76 -35.41 60.98
N ASN A 622 0.71 -34.10 61.25
CA ASN A 622 1.22 -33.53 62.50
C ASN A 622 0.40 -33.96 63.74
N VAL A 623 -0.92 -34.09 63.63
CA VAL A 623 -1.79 -34.55 64.75
C VAL A 623 -1.60 -36.06 65.05
N LYS A 624 -1.20 -36.87 64.06
CA LYS A 624 -0.86 -38.28 64.27
C LYS A 624 0.50 -38.47 64.96
N ILE A 625 1.45 -37.57 64.71
CA ILE A 625 2.80 -37.61 65.31
C ILE A 625 2.77 -37.13 66.77
N GLU A 626 1.92 -36.15 67.12
CA GLU A 626 1.75 -35.70 68.52
C GLU A 626 1.01 -36.73 69.39
N LYS A 627 -0.03 -37.40 68.87
CA LYS A 627 -0.73 -38.46 69.64
C LYS A 627 0.11 -39.72 69.89
N LEU A 628 1.15 -39.97 69.10
CA LEU A 628 2.10 -41.08 69.32
C LEU A 628 3.21 -40.74 70.34
N LYS A 629 3.47 -39.45 70.59
CA LYS A 629 4.41 -39.01 71.64
C LYS A 629 3.73 -38.98 73.02
N ASP A 630 2.45 -38.60 73.08
CA ASP A 630 1.72 -38.46 74.35
C ASP A 630 1.32 -39.82 74.99
N VAL A 631 1.27 -40.91 74.21
CA VAL A 631 1.07 -42.27 74.74
C VAL A 631 2.37 -42.88 75.28
N LYS A 632 3.54 -42.43 74.81
CA LYS A 632 4.84 -42.92 75.31
C LYS A 632 5.30 -42.24 76.60
N GLU A 633 4.82 -41.04 76.92
CA GLU A 633 5.17 -40.37 78.18
C GLU A 633 4.27 -40.75 79.38
N ARG A 634 3.13 -41.43 79.16
CA ARG A 634 2.24 -41.88 80.24
C ARG A 634 2.40 -43.34 80.69
N GLN A 635 3.35 -44.09 80.13
CA GLN A 635 3.72 -45.44 80.63
C GLN A 635 5.02 -45.48 81.45
N GLY A 636 5.59 -44.31 81.79
CA GLY A 636 6.86 -44.20 82.51
C GLY A 636 6.75 -43.77 83.97
N LYS A 637 5.58 -43.84 84.62
CA LYS A 637 5.41 -43.64 86.07
C LYS A 637 4.22 -44.44 86.60
N TYR A 638 4.47 -45.69 86.97
CA TYR A 638 4.12 -46.34 88.24
C TYR A 638 4.82 -47.69 88.32
#